data_AF-A0A5C3MI29-F1
#
_entry.id   AF-A0A5C3MI29-F1
#
_cell.length_a   1.000
_cell.length_b   1.000
_cell.length_c   1.000
_cell.angle_alpha   90.00
_cell.angle_beta   90.00
_cell.angle_gamma   90.00
#
_symmetry.space_group_name_H-M   'P 1'
#
loop_
_entity.id
_entity.type
_entity.pdbx_description
1 polymer ?
#
loop_
_entity_poly.entity_id
_entity_poly.type
_entity_poly.pdbx_seq_one_letter_code
_entity_poly.pdbx_strand_id
1 'polypeptide(L)'
;MPPKPKPNKPPVLPSASRVLVPTGPRHVSSAQVGKNSKQDERREKPTTARALVLRNGKHGARGTGEVMLISKICGREKLDLLAEDLVNKSKKAISVPFRIEQCLKIAESQCDAFIDDIANLREPDLFRHLIEAELEARTTMDPKKSDPSRNPSYVASMVGTRIHNTYMLASAWKIIKDTLHDLQKQGISDKNVKLKLKNDPALRDRYLVLYDIVNVLVNMSQARFSVLATTAPHYASYFKQTEGTDPSEPEIVFDWGNKLRQATLSFLDSIIIELCFPHETYPKAILYQLLHDAVDESPTDAKRFPQALWDAVGDLSVSVELQQILEAALLGPEGEEMKTLPRTMPEEFERWVDAQLFSEKASSEIGNFKDIIFPLEKTKNKAVLDNMWKFINLNYQSTAGQTIDSLWGLDGALDSTPQWSSYYMPSIKDSDDDSDGLPALALVKGKGKAQKKRLTVTNGAADDSYESMPGLQSVSNSSDDESDEDENSDEESEDESDESGYDTEQEEEIREMLREAMDTAHNTAWIDSANAPPGIDPFLQEDHKGNPFLKLLGSLRGRMFSSNPKLRTAPRTDALKTPPRPRPPPAAGKLTPPMTQKAAADEVEDEGDATRAAKKKKKKPKKKKLSVKPDEGMQTLAPAEETVMPPSVAKPAPAPSAAKLDATKKQSPTSPCPAATKPVAPNMSTASLSLPIEPTIAQSARSYLQSENLSSQKTKVKTRADHASIFSNTDKEKEKKGLLSKFGMSRKDKDAPAKHSWFSRLRKKPKDLMHQLLNTAEEKTGGRSEMKWEDFLKLMHEMGFQHDSSTAGSRVRFDPPDKRDKSITFHKPHPDSTIKHVKLKQFARDLKNHYGWTEEDFLKHV
;
A
#
# COMPACT_ATOMS: atom_id res chain seq x y z
N MET A 1 -44.83 -53.22 42.23
CA MET A 1 -45.35 -52.26 41.22
C MET A 1 -44.25 -51.23 40.95
N PRO A 2 -44.04 -50.79 39.70
CA PRO A 2 -42.96 -49.85 39.37
C PRO A 2 -43.24 -48.42 39.89
N PRO A 3 -42.21 -47.61 40.21
CA PRO A 3 -42.36 -46.24 40.68
C PRO A 3 -42.79 -45.28 39.55
N LYS A 4 -43.46 -44.17 39.94
CA LYS A 4 -44.05 -43.18 39.03
C LYS A 4 -42.99 -42.31 38.31
N PRO A 5 -43.27 -41.83 37.08
CA PRO A 5 -42.34 -40.99 36.30
C PRO A 5 -42.17 -39.57 36.89
N LYS A 6 -41.04 -38.94 36.56
CA LYS A 6 -40.73 -37.53 36.87
C LYS A 6 -41.24 -36.60 35.75
N PRO A 7 -41.58 -35.33 36.04
CA PRO A 7 -42.14 -34.41 35.05
C PRO A 7 -41.12 -33.95 34.00
N ASN A 8 -41.60 -33.73 32.76
CA ASN A 8 -40.80 -33.19 31.67
C ASN A 8 -40.43 -31.72 31.89
N LYS A 9 -39.22 -31.34 31.45
CA LYS A 9 -38.85 -29.94 31.22
C LYS A 9 -39.32 -29.50 29.83
N PRO A 10 -39.69 -28.22 29.62
CA PRO A 10 -39.97 -27.69 28.28
C PRO A 10 -38.69 -27.65 27.42
N PRO A 11 -38.80 -27.71 26.08
CA PRO A 11 -37.66 -27.63 25.17
C PRO A 11 -37.04 -26.23 25.18
N VAL A 12 -35.71 -26.16 25.06
CA VAL A 12 -34.97 -24.91 24.94
C VAL A 12 -35.02 -24.43 23.49
N LEU A 13 -35.57 -23.25 23.26
CA LEU A 13 -35.49 -22.55 21.97
C LEU A 13 -34.05 -22.01 21.76
N PRO A 14 -33.42 -22.24 20.61
CA PRO A 14 -32.11 -21.68 20.30
C PRO A 14 -32.17 -20.14 20.12
N SER A 15 -31.10 -19.44 20.50
CA SER A 15 -31.05 -17.97 20.51
C SER A 15 -31.13 -17.36 19.12
N ALA A 16 -32.21 -16.62 18.84
CA ALA A 16 -32.40 -15.85 17.62
C ALA A 16 -31.57 -14.55 17.63
N SER A 17 -30.24 -14.68 17.53
CA SER A 17 -29.29 -13.57 17.67
C SER A 17 -28.15 -13.60 16.65
N ARG A 18 -28.48 -13.87 15.37
CA ARG A 18 -27.51 -13.77 14.25
C ARG A 18 -28.11 -13.48 12.86
N VAL A 19 -29.35 -12.97 12.79
CA VAL A 19 -30.08 -12.71 11.53
C VAL A 19 -30.53 -11.25 11.44
N LEU A 20 -29.58 -10.34 11.21
CA LEU A 20 -29.84 -8.92 10.93
C LEU A 20 -28.95 -8.33 9.81
N VAL A 21 -28.42 -9.19 8.93
CA VAL A 21 -27.94 -8.79 7.60
C VAL A 21 -28.54 -9.77 6.58
N PRO A 22 -29.46 -9.35 5.70
CA PRO A 22 -29.91 -10.18 4.59
C PRO A 22 -28.81 -10.19 3.52
N THR A 23 -27.85 -11.10 3.65
CA THR A 23 -26.90 -11.41 2.58
C THR A 23 -27.66 -11.99 1.40
N GLY A 24 -27.63 -11.33 0.24
CA GLY A 24 -28.22 -11.86 -0.99
C GLY A 24 -27.58 -13.20 -1.40
N PRO A 25 -28.24 -14.02 -2.25
CA PRO A 25 -27.81 -15.39 -2.52
C PRO A 25 -26.42 -15.50 -3.16
N ARG A 26 -25.38 -15.71 -2.34
CA ARG A 26 -24.02 -16.06 -2.78
C ARG A 26 -23.91 -17.54 -3.19
N HIS A 27 -24.79 -17.97 -4.10
CA HIS A 27 -24.76 -19.31 -4.70
C HIS A 27 -25.09 -19.23 -6.19
N VAL A 28 -24.18 -18.61 -6.94
CA VAL A 28 -24.11 -18.83 -8.40
C VAL A 28 -23.34 -20.14 -8.59
N SER A 29 -24.04 -21.18 -9.03
CA SER A 29 -23.41 -22.48 -9.31
C SER A 29 -22.32 -22.33 -10.36
N SER A 30 -21.15 -22.93 -10.12
CA SER A 30 -20.04 -23.00 -11.06
C SER A 30 -20.35 -23.96 -12.21
N ALA A 31 -21.19 -23.51 -13.15
CA ALA A 31 -21.35 -24.13 -14.46
C ALA A 31 -19.97 -24.22 -15.14
N GLN A 32 -19.71 -25.35 -15.81
CA GLN A 32 -18.37 -25.77 -16.20
C GLN A 32 -17.68 -24.75 -17.14
N VAL A 33 -16.40 -24.49 -16.88
CA VAL A 33 -15.57 -23.59 -17.70
C VAL A 33 -15.31 -24.21 -19.07
N GLY A 34 -16.15 -23.87 -20.05
CA GLY A 34 -15.90 -24.12 -21.46
C GLY A 34 -14.86 -23.14 -22.01
N LYS A 35 -13.90 -23.62 -22.79
CA LYS A 35 -12.93 -22.77 -23.49
C LYS A 35 -13.61 -21.96 -24.60
N ASN A 36 -14.03 -20.72 -24.33
CA ASN A 36 -14.39 -19.70 -25.33
C ASN A 36 -14.39 -18.28 -24.72
N SER A 37 -13.20 -17.76 -24.42
CA SER A 37 -13.01 -16.54 -23.61
C SER A 37 -13.31 -15.19 -24.30
N LYS A 38 -13.89 -15.18 -25.52
CA LYS A 38 -14.25 -13.94 -26.26
C LYS A 38 -15.75 -13.60 -26.24
N GLN A 39 -16.58 -14.31 -25.47
CA GLN A 39 -18.03 -14.05 -25.43
C GLN A 39 -18.57 -13.60 -24.06
N ASP A 40 -17.80 -13.73 -22.98
CA ASP A 40 -18.21 -13.36 -21.62
C ASP A 40 -18.07 -11.85 -21.32
N GLU A 41 -17.37 -11.07 -22.14
CA GLU A 41 -17.24 -9.60 -21.99
C GLU A 41 -18.58 -8.85 -22.10
N ARG A 42 -19.61 -9.49 -22.69
CA ARG A 42 -20.98 -8.95 -22.75
C ARG A 42 -21.82 -9.23 -21.50
N ARG A 43 -21.26 -9.82 -20.43
CA ARG A 43 -21.95 -9.83 -19.13
C ARG A 43 -21.93 -8.42 -18.54
N GLU A 44 -23.09 -7.90 -18.15
CA GLU A 44 -23.18 -6.61 -17.47
C GLU A 44 -22.29 -6.59 -16.23
N LYS A 45 -21.25 -5.74 -16.27
CA LYS A 45 -20.29 -5.61 -15.17
C LYS A 45 -21.03 -5.24 -13.86
N PRO A 46 -20.74 -5.86 -12.71
CA PRO A 46 -21.68 -5.89 -11.56
C PRO A 46 -21.88 -4.52 -10.89
N THR A 47 -20.85 -3.69 -10.84
CA THR A 47 -20.90 -2.31 -10.35
C THR A 47 -21.71 -1.42 -11.31
N THR A 48 -21.58 -1.65 -12.61
CA THR A 48 -22.28 -0.96 -13.70
C THR A 48 -23.78 -1.27 -13.65
N ALA A 49 -24.16 -2.54 -13.50
CA ALA A 49 -25.55 -2.95 -13.26
C ALA A 49 -26.13 -2.32 -11.97
N ARG A 50 -25.36 -2.31 -10.86
CA ARG A 50 -25.75 -1.62 -9.61
C ARG A 50 -25.95 -0.12 -9.83
N ALA A 51 -25.08 0.54 -10.58
CA ALA A 51 -25.18 1.96 -10.87
C ALA A 51 -26.39 2.29 -11.77
N LEU A 52 -26.69 1.47 -12.79
CA LEU A 52 -27.91 1.61 -13.60
C LEU A 52 -29.19 1.44 -12.76
N VAL A 53 -29.20 0.50 -11.79
CA VAL A 53 -30.31 0.33 -10.83
C VAL A 53 -30.45 1.54 -9.89
N LEU A 54 -29.35 2.18 -9.50
CA LEU A 54 -29.37 3.42 -8.72
C LEU A 54 -29.87 4.61 -9.56
N ARG A 55 -29.41 4.73 -10.82
CA ARG A 55 -29.85 5.77 -11.76
C ARG A 55 -31.35 5.71 -12.04
N ASN A 56 -31.84 4.53 -12.40
CA ASN A 56 -33.22 4.31 -12.85
C ASN A 56 -34.18 3.98 -11.68
N GLY A 57 -33.72 4.14 -10.44
CA GLY A 57 -34.49 3.80 -9.24
C GLY A 57 -35.61 4.79 -8.92
N LYS A 58 -36.56 4.39 -8.07
CA LYS A 58 -37.69 5.22 -7.58
C LYS A 58 -37.26 6.55 -6.92
N HIS A 59 -36.00 6.65 -6.51
CA HIS A 59 -35.35 7.87 -6.02
C HIS A 59 -33.95 8.00 -6.65
N GLY A 60 -33.83 7.78 -7.96
CA GLY A 60 -32.57 7.95 -8.70
C GLY A 60 -32.08 9.41 -8.72
N ALA A 61 -30.90 9.67 -9.29
CA ALA A 61 -30.14 10.92 -9.10
C ALA A 61 -30.92 12.23 -9.35
N ARG A 62 -31.94 12.23 -10.22
CA ARG A 62 -32.80 13.40 -10.49
C ARG A 62 -34.10 13.46 -9.68
N GLY A 63 -34.46 12.40 -8.96
CA GLY A 63 -35.71 12.30 -8.19
C GLY A 63 -37.00 12.21 -9.00
N THR A 64 -36.97 12.48 -10.31
CA THR A 64 -38.13 12.51 -11.21
C THR A 64 -38.65 11.12 -11.60
N GLY A 65 -37.79 10.09 -11.55
CA GLY A 65 -38.12 8.74 -12.03
C GLY A 65 -38.11 8.60 -13.56
N GLU A 66 -37.57 9.58 -14.27
CA GLU A 66 -37.39 9.54 -15.71
C GLU A 66 -36.25 8.57 -16.09
N VAL A 67 -36.49 7.77 -17.14
CA VAL A 67 -35.44 6.94 -17.74
C VAL A 67 -34.61 7.83 -18.66
N MET A 68 -33.33 8.04 -18.32
CA MET A 68 -32.41 8.78 -19.20
C MET A 68 -32.21 8.00 -20.51
N LEU A 69 -32.25 8.73 -21.65
CA LEU A 69 -32.19 8.13 -22.99
C LEU A 69 -30.82 7.53 -23.33
N ILE A 70 -29.73 8.06 -22.76
CA ILE A 70 -28.39 7.48 -22.87
C ILE A 70 -28.41 6.06 -22.29
N SER A 71 -28.31 5.05 -23.16
CA SER A 71 -28.37 3.64 -22.78
C SER A 71 -27.23 3.22 -21.84
N LYS A 72 -26.05 3.82 -22.04
CA LYS A 72 -24.85 3.63 -21.22
C LYS A 72 -24.80 4.59 -20.02
N ILE A 73 -23.83 4.35 -19.14
CA ILE A 73 -23.49 5.16 -17.97
C ILE A 73 -22.01 5.55 -18.08
N CYS A 74 -21.65 6.81 -17.86
CA CYS A 74 -20.25 7.22 -17.94
C CYS A 74 -19.49 6.90 -16.63
N GLY A 75 -18.15 6.81 -16.72
CA GLY A 75 -17.28 6.51 -15.57
C GLY A 75 -17.49 7.44 -14.37
N ARG A 76 -17.69 8.74 -14.60
CA ARG A 76 -17.93 9.71 -13.52
C ARG A 76 -19.30 9.57 -12.88
N GLU A 77 -20.36 9.44 -13.69
CA GLU A 77 -21.73 9.21 -13.21
C GLU A 77 -21.82 7.91 -12.39
N LYS A 78 -21.10 6.87 -12.83
CA LYS A 78 -20.96 5.59 -12.11
C LYS A 78 -20.22 5.74 -10.78
N LEU A 79 -19.11 6.49 -10.75
CA LEU A 79 -18.41 6.85 -9.50
C LEU A 79 -19.37 7.55 -8.54
N ASP A 80 -19.99 8.63 -8.99
CA ASP A 80 -20.85 9.45 -8.15
C ASP A 80 -22.04 8.66 -7.58
N LEU A 81 -22.78 7.91 -8.41
CA LEU A 81 -23.92 7.09 -7.97
C LEU A 81 -23.51 6.02 -6.95
N LEU A 82 -22.40 5.33 -7.18
CA LEU A 82 -21.93 4.28 -6.27
C LEU A 82 -21.36 4.86 -4.98
N ALA A 83 -20.68 6.00 -5.04
CA ALA A 83 -20.15 6.71 -3.87
C ALA A 83 -21.26 7.31 -3.02
N GLU A 84 -22.27 7.94 -3.63
CA GLU A 84 -23.44 8.49 -2.93
C GLU A 84 -24.27 7.37 -2.27
N ASP A 85 -24.44 6.22 -2.92
CA ASP A 85 -25.06 5.02 -2.32
C ASP A 85 -24.23 4.46 -1.15
N LEU A 86 -22.90 4.39 -1.28
CA LEU A 86 -22.01 3.96 -0.19
C LEU A 86 -21.99 4.94 0.99
N VAL A 87 -22.00 6.26 0.74
CA VAL A 87 -22.14 7.30 1.79
C VAL A 87 -23.49 7.19 2.49
N ASN A 88 -24.57 6.97 1.73
CA ASN A 88 -25.91 6.83 2.29
C ASN A 88 -26.13 5.47 3.00
N LYS A 89 -25.28 4.48 2.73
CA LYS A 89 -25.18 3.22 3.48
C LYS A 89 -24.31 3.34 4.72
N SER A 90 -23.14 4.00 4.65
CA SER A 90 -22.26 4.18 5.82
C SER A 90 -22.93 4.99 6.93
N LYS A 91 -23.71 6.03 6.58
CA LYS A 91 -24.58 6.78 7.50
C LYS A 91 -25.67 5.94 8.21
N LYS A 92 -25.95 4.72 7.73
CA LYS A 92 -26.97 3.80 8.28
C LYS A 92 -26.36 2.51 8.86
N ALA A 93 -25.12 2.19 8.50
CA ALA A 93 -24.41 1.02 8.95
C ALA A 93 -23.83 1.24 10.35
N ILE A 94 -23.53 0.14 11.05
CA ILE A 94 -22.62 0.19 12.19
C ILE A 94 -21.21 0.38 11.60
N SER A 95 -20.47 1.37 12.10
CA SER A 95 -19.09 1.63 11.66
C SER A 95 -18.17 0.45 11.96
N VAL A 96 -16.97 0.47 11.38
CA VAL A 96 -15.84 -0.31 11.93
C VAL A 96 -15.75 0.00 13.43
N PRO A 97 -15.68 -0.99 14.34
CA PRO A 97 -15.54 -0.73 15.77
C PRO A 97 -14.10 -0.35 16.10
N PHE A 98 -13.91 0.62 16.99
CA PHE A 98 -12.58 0.95 17.53
C PHE A 98 -11.95 -0.29 18.21
N ARG A 99 -10.70 -0.60 17.82
CA ARG A 99 -9.95 -1.78 18.27
C ARG A 99 -8.49 -1.41 18.56
N ILE A 100 -8.12 -1.29 19.83
CA ILE A 100 -6.76 -0.82 20.19
C ILE A 100 -5.67 -1.82 19.74
N GLU A 101 -5.94 -3.14 19.81
CA GLU A 101 -5.02 -4.18 19.28
C GLU A 101 -4.80 -4.06 17.76
N GLN A 102 -5.81 -3.64 17.00
CA GLN A 102 -5.71 -3.48 15.54
C GLN A 102 -4.95 -2.19 15.19
N CYS A 103 -5.25 -1.07 15.87
CA CYS A 103 -4.49 0.17 15.71
C CYS A 103 -2.99 -0.05 15.99
N LEU A 104 -2.65 -0.79 17.06
CA LEU A 104 -1.28 -1.11 17.42
C LEU A 104 -0.59 -1.98 16.35
N LYS A 105 -1.22 -3.09 15.92
CA LYS A 105 -0.69 -3.95 14.85
C LYS A 105 -0.41 -3.19 13.54
N ILE A 106 -1.30 -2.26 13.18
CA ILE A 106 -1.07 -1.37 12.04
C ILE A 106 0.17 -0.52 12.32
N ALA A 107 0.15 0.33 13.36
CA ALA A 107 1.24 1.27 13.64
C ALA A 107 2.61 0.61 13.85
N GLU A 108 2.66 -0.58 14.46
CA GLU A 108 3.86 -1.40 14.59
C GLU A 108 4.37 -1.91 13.24
N SER A 109 3.53 -2.61 12.49
CA SER A 109 3.94 -3.17 11.18
C SER A 109 4.29 -2.09 10.15
N GLN A 110 3.68 -0.91 10.23
CA GLN A 110 4.02 0.22 9.37
C GLN A 110 5.30 0.92 9.80
N CYS A 111 5.48 1.17 11.11
CA CYS A 111 6.72 1.75 11.64
C CYS A 111 7.92 0.87 11.30
N ASP A 112 7.81 -0.44 11.55
CA ASP A 112 8.89 -1.38 11.29
C ASP A 112 9.16 -1.54 9.78
N ALA A 113 8.13 -1.59 8.92
CA ALA A 113 8.34 -1.65 7.47
C ALA A 113 9.10 -0.42 6.93
N PHE A 114 8.89 0.79 7.45
CA PHE A 114 9.69 1.96 7.07
C PHE A 114 11.10 1.96 7.71
N ILE A 115 11.30 1.27 8.84
CA ILE A 115 12.64 1.02 9.42
C ILE A 115 13.41 0.00 8.57
N ASP A 116 12.76 -1.06 8.08
CA ASP A 116 13.34 -2.01 7.14
C ASP A 116 13.70 -1.32 5.82
N ASP A 117 12.86 -0.43 5.31
CA ASP A 117 13.14 0.40 4.13
C ASP A 117 14.40 1.28 4.31
N ILE A 118 14.60 1.88 5.50
CA ILE A 118 15.86 2.57 5.86
C ILE A 118 17.03 1.60 5.94
N ALA A 119 16.84 0.41 6.53
CA ALA A 119 17.88 -0.62 6.62
C ALA A 119 18.26 -1.19 5.25
N ASN A 120 17.34 -1.19 4.28
CA ASN A 120 17.54 -1.63 2.90
C ASN A 120 18.22 -0.53 2.06
N LEU A 121 17.95 0.76 2.33
CA LEU A 121 18.72 1.90 1.80
C LEU A 121 20.16 2.01 2.37
N ARG A 122 20.51 1.23 3.40
CA ARG A 122 21.88 1.12 3.95
C ARG A 122 22.70 -0.04 3.35
N GLU A 123 22.14 -0.86 2.45
CA GLU A 123 22.84 -2.03 1.89
C GLU A 123 23.19 -1.91 0.39
N PRO A 124 24.41 -2.29 -0.04
CA PRO A 124 24.84 -2.13 -1.43
C PRO A 124 24.03 -2.92 -2.48
N ASP A 125 23.56 -4.11 -2.12
CA ASP A 125 22.82 -5.01 -3.03
C ASP A 125 21.40 -4.52 -3.32
N LEU A 126 20.83 -3.68 -2.45
CA LEU A 126 19.45 -3.20 -2.54
C LEU A 126 19.36 -1.71 -2.86
N PHE A 127 20.24 -0.87 -2.30
CA PHE A 127 20.22 0.59 -2.46
C PHE A 127 20.11 1.01 -3.93
N ARG A 128 20.95 0.45 -4.81
CA ARG A 128 20.95 0.77 -6.24
C ARG A 128 19.55 0.55 -6.86
N HIS A 129 18.98 -0.64 -6.68
CA HIS A 129 17.67 -1.00 -7.24
C HIS A 129 16.53 -0.14 -6.67
N LEU A 130 16.59 0.20 -5.38
CA LEU A 130 15.61 1.08 -4.74
C LEU A 130 15.67 2.52 -5.30
N ILE A 131 16.86 3.03 -5.62
CA ILE A 131 17.04 4.36 -6.22
C ILE A 131 16.74 4.34 -7.73
N GLU A 132 17.05 3.27 -8.45
CA GLU A 132 16.64 3.09 -9.85
C GLU A 132 15.12 3.06 -9.99
N ALA A 133 14.41 2.33 -9.14
CA ALA A 133 12.94 2.31 -9.12
C ALA A 133 12.33 3.68 -8.72
N GLU A 134 12.94 4.41 -7.78
CA GLU A 134 12.49 5.77 -7.41
C GLU A 134 12.74 6.78 -8.55
N LEU A 135 13.82 6.63 -9.32
CA LEU A 135 14.11 7.43 -10.51
C LEU A 135 13.13 7.12 -11.65
N GLU A 136 12.91 5.85 -11.97
CA GLU A 136 11.94 5.39 -12.97
C GLU A 136 10.53 5.92 -12.64
N ALA A 137 10.09 5.77 -11.39
CA ALA A 137 8.77 6.20 -10.94
C ALA A 137 8.54 7.73 -10.99
N ARG A 138 9.59 8.54 -11.12
CA ARG A 138 9.51 10.02 -11.08
C ARG A 138 10.10 10.72 -12.30
N THR A 139 10.62 9.97 -13.27
CA THR A 139 11.18 10.52 -14.50
C THR A 139 10.15 10.36 -15.63
N THR A 140 9.48 11.44 -16.03
CA THR A 140 8.66 11.42 -17.24
C THR A 140 9.56 11.18 -18.46
N MET A 141 9.37 10.05 -19.13
CA MET A 141 10.08 9.68 -20.36
C MET A 141 9.58 10.50 -21.55
N ASP A 142 10.02 11.76 -21.64
CA ASP A 142 9.87 12.58 -22.84
C ASP A 142 11.03 12.27 -23.82
N PRO A 143 10.76 11.61 -24.96
CA PRO A 143 11.81 11.21 -25.92
C PRO A 143 12.53 12.39 -26.59
N LYS A 144 12.05 13.62 -26.41
CA LYS A 144 12.68 14.85 -26.92
C LYS A 144 13.62 15.52 -25.90
N LYS A 145 13.68 15.02 -24.66
CA LYS A 145 14.54 15.55 -23.59
C LYS A 145 15.70 14.60 -23.29
N SER A 146 16.81 15.16 -22.81
CA SER A 146 17.93 14.36 -22.31
C SER A 146 17.55 13.64 -21.01
N ASP A 147 17.61 12.32 -21.04
CA ASP A 147 17.48 11.38 -19.90
C ASP A 147 18.01 11.97 -18.57
N PRO A 148 17.11 12.39 -17.64
CA PRO A 148 17.49 13.00 -16.37
C PRO A 148 18.34 12.11 -15.46
N SER A 149 18.26 10.78 -15.59
CA SER A 149 19.07 9.84 -14.78
C SER A 149 20.58 10.00 -15.03
N ARG A 150 20.97 10.59 -16.17
CA ARG A 150 22.36 10.89 -16.53
C ARG A 150 22.91 12.14 -15.84
N ASN A 151 22.09 12.91 -15.14
CA ASN A 151 22.53 14.10 -14.41
C ASN A 151 22.89 13.72 -12.95
N PRO A 152 24.17 13.81 -12.52
CA PRO A 152 24.59 13.47 -11.16
C PRO A 152 23.83 14.25 -10.08
N SER A 153 23.44 15.49 -10.38
CA SER A 153 22.73 16.37 -9.43
C SER A 153 21.27 15.98 -9.28
N TYR A 154 20.62 15.47 -10.34
CA TYR A 154 19.25 14.95 -10.28
C TYR A 154 19.22 13.64 -9.48
N VAL A 155 20.13 12.71 -9.79
CA VAL A 155 20.28 11.44 -9.05
C VAL A 155 20.53 11.69 -7.56
N ALA A 156 21.44 12.61 -7.21
CA ALA A 156 21.73 12.94 -5.82
C ALA A 156 20.56 13.64 -5.10
N SER A 157 19.82 14.51 -5.79
CA SER A 157 18.58 15.11 -5.27
C SER A 157 17.52 14.04 -5.00
N MET A 158 17.39 13.04 -5.87
CA MET A 158 16.45 11.94 -5.66
C MET A 158 16.86 11.00 -4.52
N VAL A 159 18.15 10.71 -4.35
CA VAL A 159 18.67 10.01 -3.17
C VAL A 159 18.34 10.78 -1.87
N GLY A 160 18.61 12.09 -1.84
CA GLY A 160 18.28 12.94 -0.70
C GLY A 160 16.77 12.97 -0.39
N THR A 161 15.94 12.99 -1.43
CA THR A 161 14.47 13.01 -1.34
C THR A 161 13.91 11.67 -0.84
N ARG A 162 14.35 10.53 -1.39
CA ARG A 162 13.93 9.21 -0.92
C ARG A 162 14.32 8.99 0.53
N ILE A 163 15.54 9.36 0.92
CA ILE A 163 16.01 9.27 2.31
C ILE A 163 15.15 10.16 3.23
N HIS A 164 14.95 11.44 2.91
CA HIS A 164 14.09 12.35 3.69
C HIS A 164 12.68 11.77 3.90
N ASN A 165 12.00 11.39 2.80
CA ASN A 165 10.64 10.86 2.84
C ASN A 165 10.52 9.61 3.72
N THR A 166 11.49 8.70 3.63
CA THR A 166 11.47 7.42 4.37
C THR A 166 11.65 7.63 5.88
N TYR A 167 12.59 8.50 6.28
CA TYR A 167 12.81 8.81 7.70
C TYR A 167 11.62 9.59 8.31
N MET A 168 11.07 10.55 7.57
CA MET A 168 9.89 11.31 7.98
C MET A 168 8.71 10.38 8.28
N LEU A 169 8.45 9.40 7.39
CA LEU A 169 7.38 8.40 7.55
C LEU A 169 7.66 7.41 8.68
N ALA A 170 8.88 6.87 8.79
CA ALA A 170 9.28 5.99 9.90
C ALA A 170 9.07 6.66 11.27
N SER A 171 9.45 7.94 11.38
CA SER A 171 9.30 8.75 12.59
C SER A 171 7.83 9.08 12.91
N ALA A 172 7.03 9.44 11.90
CA ALA A 172 5.58 9.66 12.08
C ALA A 172 4.87 8.40 12.59
N TRP A 173 5.13 7.25 11.97
CA TRP A 173 4.58 5.96 12.41
C TRP A 173 5.09 5.55 13.80
N LYS A 174 6.32 5.91 14.18
CA LYS A 174 6.82 5.72 15.55
C LYS A 174 6.02 6.56 16.56
N ILE A 175 5.79 7.85 16.30
CA ILE A 175 5.00 8.72 17.19
C ILE A 175 3.57 8.18 17.36
N ILE A 176 2.94 7.72 16.27
CA ILE A 176 1.62 7.07 16.28
C ILE A 176 1.63 5.80 17.14
N LYS A 177 2.59 4.90 16.92
CA LYS A 177 2.79 3.65 17.68
C LYS A 177 2.98 3.91 19.18
N ASP A 178 3.91 4.79 19.53
CA ASP A 178 4.28 5.05 20.91
C ASP A 178 3.13 5.75 21.66
N THR A 179 2.37 6.62 20.99
CA THR A 179 1.14 7.24 21.52
C THR A 179 0.02 6.21 21.74
N LEU A 180 -0.21 5.29 20.78
CA LEU A 180 -1.18 4.20 20.93
C LEU A 180 -0.84 3.29 22.11
N HIS A 181 0.44 2.96 22.30
CA HIS A 181 0.94 2.21 23.44
C HIS A 181 0.65 2.94 24.76
N ASP A 182 0.91 4.24 24.84
CA ASP A 182 0.63 5.03 26.05
C ASP A 182 -0.87 5.17 26.34
N LEU A 183 -1.71 5.28 25.32
CA LEU A 183 -3.17 5.24 25.49
C LEU A 183 -3.65 3.88 26.01
N GLN A 184 -3.08 2.77 25.53
CA GLN A 184 -3.37 1.43 26.04
C GLN A 184 -2.91 1.27 27.51
N LYS A 185 -1.71 1.74 27.86
CA LYS A 185 -1.19 1.75 29.25
C LYS A 185 -2.08 2.57 30.21
N GLN A 186 -2.68 3.66 29.73
CA GLN A 186 -3.67 4.45 30.47
C GLN A 186 -5.08 3.81 30.54
N GLY A 187 -5.22 2.59 30.00
CA GLY A 187 -6.43 1.78 30.08
C GLY A 187 -7.51 2.14 29.07
N ILE A 188 -7.15 2.66 27.89
CA ILE A 188 -8.07 2.64 26.73
C ILE A 188 -8.22 1.19 26.25
N SER A 189 -9.47 0.82 25.95
CA SER A 189 -9.86 -0.45 25.35
C SER A 189 -11.11 -0.26 24.51
N ASP A 190 -11.35 -1.19 23.59
CA ASP A 190 -12.51 -1.28 22.69
C ASP A 190 -13.85 -1.02 23.38
N LYS A 191 -13.97 -1.43 24.66
CA LYS A 191 -15.21 -1.36 25.46
C LYS A 191 -15.40 -0.06 26.23
N ASN A 192 -14.34 0.71 26.48
CA ASN A 192 -14.40 1.89 27.35
C ASN A 192 -13.94 3.20 26.69
N VAL A 193 -13.46 3.18 25.44
CA VAL A 193 -12.89 4.36 24.76
C VAL A 193 -13.79 5.60 24.86
N LYS A 194 -15.06 5.54 24.47
CA LYS A 194 -15.98 6.70 24.51
C LYS A 194 -16.22 7.22 25.94
N LEU A 195 -16.28 6.33 26.93
CA LEU A 195 -16.43 6.70 28.34
C LEU A 195 -15.16 7.35 28.91
N LYS A 196 -13.98 6.86 28.51
CA LYS A 196 -12.67 7.42 28.85
C LYS A 196 -12.50 8.82 28.23
N LEU A 197 -12.73 8.98 26.93
CA LEU A 197 -12.66 10.26 26.22
C LEU A 197 -13.63 11.32 26.80
N LYS A 198 -14.78 10.91 27.32
CA LYS A 198 -15.74 11.81 27.97
C LYS A 198 -15.30 12.25 29.37
N ASN A 199 -14.73 11.33 30.16
CA ASN A 199 -14.47 11.55 31.59
C ASN A 199 -13.05 12.04 31.91
N ASP A 200 -12.10 11.85 31.01
CA ASP A 200 -10.66 12.14 31.22
C ASP A 200 -10.16 13.10 30.12
N PRO A 201 -10.08 14.42 30.42
CA PRO A 201 -9.61 15.42 29.46
C PRO A 201 -8.20 15.15 28.95
N ALA A 202 -7.25 14.79 29.81
CA ALA A 202 -5.85 14.61 29.42
C ALA A 202 -5.68 13.41 28.46
N LEU A 203 -6.45 12.34 28.67
CA LEU A 203 -6.50 11.18 27.79
C LEU A 203 -7.24 11.49 26.48
N ARG A 204 -8.31 12.30 26.52
CA ARG A 204 -9.01 12.78 25.32
C ARG A 204 -8.11 13.65 24.46
N ASP A 205 -7.41 14.61 25.05
CA ASP A 205 -6.64 15.58 24.30
C ASP A 205 -5.45 14.87 23.60
N ARG A 206 -4.82 13.86 24.24
CA ARG A 206 -3.86 12.94 23.60
C ARG A 206 -4.48 12.11 22.45
N TYR A 207 -5.73 11.67 22.58
CA TYR A 207 -6.42 10.91 21.55
C TYR A 207 -6.76 11.76 20.32
N LEU A 208 -7.18 13.01 20.55
CA LEU A 208 -7.45 13.98 19.48
C LEU A 208 -6.15 14.38 18.77
N VAL A 209 -5.05 14.55 19.51
CA VAL A 209 -3.70 14.69 18.93
C VAL A 209 -3.33 13.49 18.05
N LEU A 210 -3.50 12.26 18.54
CA LEU A 210 -3.23 11.05 17.74
C LEU A 210 -4.04 11.03 16.44
N TYR A 211 -5.33 11.39 16.51
CA TYR A 211 -6.20 11.50 15.35
C TYR A 211 -5.67 12.54 14.35
N ASP A 212 -5.24 13.72 14.81
CA ASP A 212 -4.68 14.76 13.94
C ASP A 212 -3.34 14.35 13.30
N ILE A 213 -2.47 13.65 14.02
CA ILE A 213 -1.21 13.11 13.48
C ILE A 213 -1.50 12.07 12.39
N VAL A 214 -2.53 11.23 12.57
CA VAL A 214 -2.98 10.29 11.53
C VAL A 214 -3.61 11.01 10.34
N ASN A 215 -4.35 12.11 10.54
CA ASN A 215 -4.85 12.94 9.45
C ASN A 215 -3.71 13.58 8.62
N VAL A 216 -2.67 14.08 9.30
CA VAL A 216 -1.45 14.60 8.65
C VAL A 216 -0.76 13.52 7.82
N LEU A 217 -0.61 12.32 8.39
CA LEU A 217 -0.02 11.17 7.69
C LEU A 217 -0.85 10.74 6.46
N VAL A 218 -2.18 10.69 6.57
CA VAL A 218 -3.08 10.41 5.43
C VAL A 218 -2.89 11.45 4.31
N ASN A 219 -2.76 12.73 4.65
CA ASN A 219 -2.51 13.79 3.66
C ASN A 219 -1.12 13.69 3.03
N MET A 220 -0.08 13.29 3.77
CA MET A 220 1.26 13.01 3.22
C MET A 220 1.26 11.81 2.28
N SER A 221 0.61 10.72 2.66
CA SER A 221 0.48 9.52 1.83
C SER A 221 -0.32 9.81 0.56
N GLN A 222 -1.33 10.70 0.63
CA GLN A 222 -2.02 11.22 -0.56
C GLN A 222 -1.07 12.05 -1.43
N ALA A 223 -0.36 13.04 -0.89
CA ALA A 223 0.57 13.86 -1.67
C ALA A 223 1.64 13.01 -2.40
N ARG A 224 2.16 11.94 -1.76
CA ARG A 224 3.06 10.97 -2.41
C ARG A 224 2.40 10.26 -3.59
N PHE A 225 1.16 9.78 -3.42
CA PHE A 225 0.37 9.16 -4.48
C PHE A 225 0.09 10.14 -5.64
N SER A 226 -0.36 11.36 -5.34
CA SER A 226 -0.67 12.39 -6.33
C SER A 226 0.55 12.76 -7.17
N VAL A 227 1.72 12.97 -6.55
CA VAL A 227 2.96 13.27 -7.30
C VAL A 227 3.35 12.10 -8.22
N LEU A 228 3.25 10.85 -7.75
CA LEU A 228 3.53 9.67 -8.57
C LEU A 228 2.51 9.46 -9.72
N ALA A 229 1.28 9.95 -9.57
CA ALA A 229 0.30 9.96 -10.66
C ALA A 229 0.67 10.97 -11.76
N THR A 230 1.37 12.07 -11.44
CA THR A 230 1.86 13.04 -12.45
C THR A 230 3.02 12.52 -13.31
N THR A 231 3.67 11.43 -12.89
CA THR A 231 4.82 10.83 -13.59
C THR A 231 4.54 9.45 -14.19
N ALA A 232 3.46 8.77 -13.76
CA ALA A 232 3.02 7.49 -14.31
C ALA A 232 2.54 7.63 -15.78
N PRO A 233 2.96 6.77 -16.74
CA PRO A 233 2.78 7.01 -18.18
C PRO A 233 1.35 7.32 -18.65
N HIS A 234 0.34 6.60 -18.15
CA HIS A 234 -1.07 6.86 -18.47
C HIS A 234 -1.58 8.13 -17.77
N TYR A 235 -1.36 8.21 -16.45
CA TYR A 235 -1.97 9.22 -15.59
C TYR A 235 -1.34 10.62 -15.72
N ALA A 236 -0.05 10.71 -16.04
CA ALA A 236 0.68 11.97 -16.22
C ALA A 236 -0.05 12.94 -17.17
N SER A 237 -0.71 12.38 -18.20
CA SER A 237 -1.41 13.17 -19.22
C SER A 237 -2.65 13.91 -18.71
N TYR A 238 -3.21 13.54 -17.55
CA TYR A 238 -4.35 14.22 -16.89
C TYR A 238 -3.93 15.48 -16.11
N PHE A 239 -2.64 15.74 -15.96
CA PHE A 239 -2.11 16.77 -15.06
C PHE A 239 -1.32 17.84 -15.80
N LYS A 240 -1.42 19.08 -15.32
CA LYS A 240 -0.71 20.24 -15.85
C LYS A 240 -0.07 21.03 -14.71
N GLN A 241 1.17 21.45 -14.88
CA GLN A 241 1.83 22.40 -13.98
C GLN A 241 1.34 23.83 -14.26
N THR A 242 1.07 24.57 -13.18
CA THR A 242 0.89 26.03 -13.19
C THR A 242 1.95 26.69 -12.32
N GLU A 243 2.19 27.98 -12.54
CA GLU A 243 2.84 28.79 -11.52
C GLU A 243 1.95 28.77 -10.27
N GLY A 244 2.55 28.47 -9.12
CA GLY A 244 1.83 28.36 -7.85
C GLY A 244 1.79 29.69 -7.10
N THR A 245 1.22 29.65 -5.89
CA THR A 245 1.22 30.80 -4.97
C THR A 245 2.65 31.24 -4.58
N ASP A 246 3.61 30.31 -4.59
CA ASP A 246 5.05 30.60 -4.53
C ASP A 246 5.71 30.26 -5.89
N PRO A 247 6.40 31.21 -6.56
CA PRO A 247 7.08 30.95 -7.83
C PRO A 247 8.18 29.88 -7.79
N SER A 248 8.64 29.47 -6.61
CA SER A 248 9.61 28.38 -6.44
C SER A 248 8.97 26.99 -6.35
N GLU A 249 7.64 26.89 -6.18
CA GLU A 249 6.92 25.63 -6.00
C GLU A 249 5.70 25.54 -6.94
N PRO A 250 5.87 25.01 -8.17
CA PRO A 250 4.76 24.86 -9.10
C PRO A 250 3.68 23.91 -8.57
N GLU A 251 2.43 24.28 -8.84
CA GLU A 251 1.25 23.55 -8.42
C GLU A 251 0.68 22.75 -9.60
N ILE A 252 0.03 21.63 -9.29
CA ILE A 252 -0.56 20.71 -10.26
C ILE A 252 -2.07 20.91 -10.28
N VAL A 253 -2.60 21.16 -11.48
CA VAL A 253 -4.04 21.21 -11.77
C VAL A 253 -4.43 20.12 -12.76
N PHE A 254 -5.73 19.87 -12.92
CA PHE A 254 -6.28 18.96 -13.91
C PHE A 254 -6.22 19.57 -15.33
N ASP A 255 -5.72 18.83 -16.33
CA ASP A 255 -5.76 19.27 -17.73
C ASP A 255 -7.14 19.02 -18.37
N TRP A 256 -8.09 19.86 -17.98
CA TRP A 256 -9.42 19.87 -18.58
C TRP A 256 -9.40 20.11 -20.10
N GLY A 257 -8.39 20.83 -20.60
CA GLY A 257 -8.32 21.25 -22.01
C GLY A 257 -8.25 20.09 -22.99
N ASN A 258 -7.50 19.03 -22.65
CA ASN A 258 -7.30 17.87 -23.53
C ASN A 258 -7.95 16.58 -22.98
N LYS A 259 -8.16 16.47 -21.66
CA LYS A 259 -8.47 15.17 -21.01
C LYS A 259 -9.81 15.06 -20.31
N LEU A 260 -10.60 16.13 -20.27
CA LEU A 260 -11.96 16.12 -19.69
C LEU A 260 -12.82 14.97 -20.22
N ARG A 261 -12.74 14.66 -21.53
CA ARG A 261 -13.44 13.50 -22.11
C ARG A 261 -12.98 12.16 -21.54
N GLN A 262 -11.68 11.89 -21.53
CA GLN A 262 -11.12 10.59 -21.13
C GLN A 262 -11.35 10.31 -19.63
N ALA A 263 -11.14 11.32 -18.78
CA ALA A 263 -11.34 11.24 -17.34
C ALA A 263 -12.77 10.88 -16.94
N THR A 264 -13.75 11.43 -17.67
CA THR A 264 -15.19 11.28 -17.37
C THR A 264 -15.76 9.95 -17.87
N LEU A 265 -15.19 9.38 -18.94
CA LEU A 265 -15.63 8.10 -19.50
C LEU A 265 -15.08 6.90 -18.72
N SER A 266 -13.81 6.94 -18.29
CA SER A 266 -13.19 5.85 -17.52
C SER A 266 -13.58 5.89 -16.04
N PHE A 267 -14.23 4.82 -15.56
CA PHE A 267 -14.59 4.67 -14.13
C PHE A 267 -13.36 4.62 -13.23
N LEU A 268 -12.33 3.90 -13.67
CA LEU A 268 -11.07 3.75 -12.93
C LEU A 268 -10.31 5.08 -12.87
N ASP A 269 -10.18 5.79 -13.99
CA ASP A 269 -9.47 7.06 -14.02
C ASP A 269 -10.22 8.16 -13.25
N SER A 270 -11.56 8.17 -13.28
CA SER A 270 -12.39 9.04 -12.43
C SER A 270 -12.09 8.84 -10.93
N ILE A 271 -11.87 7.61 -10.47
CA ILE A 271 -11.50 7.31 -9.07
C ILE A 271 -10.08 7.82 -8.76
N ILE A 272 -9.12 7.55 -9.64
CA ILE A 272 -7.71 7.96 -9.46
C ILE A 272 -7.59 9.49 -9.43
N ILE A 273 -8.25 10.19 -10.35
CA ILE A 273 -8.21 11.66 -10.40
C ILE A 273 -8.83 12.25 -9.13
N GLU A 274 -9.98 11.75 -8.65
CA GLU A 274 -10.56 12.22 -7.38
C GLU A 274 -9.62 11.94 -6.18
N LEU A 275 -8.96 10.76 -6.12
CA LEU A 275 -7.95 10.44 -5.09
C LEU A 275 -6.69 11.30 -5.16
N CYS A 276 -6.31 11.85 -6.33
CA CYS A 276 -5.13 12.69 -6.45
C CYS A 276 -5.31 14.11 -5.90
N PHE A 277 -6.53 14.65 -5.89
CA PHE A 277 -6.77 16.03 -5.45
C PHE A 277 -7.17 16.10 -3.96
N PRO A 278 -6.63 17.06 -3.19
CA PRO A 278 -7.04 17.26 -1.80
C PRO A 278 -8.49 17.73 -1.71
N HIS A 279 -9.11 17.53 -0.54
CA HIS A 279 -10.52 17.88 -0.28
C HIS A 279 -11.53 17.16 -1.20
N GLU A 280 -11.34 15.85 -1.40
CA GLU A 280 -12.26 14.95 -2.12
C GLU A 280 -13.74 15.16 -1.80
N THR A 281 -14.59 15.01 -2.80
CA THR A 281 -16.07 15.04 -2.68
C THR A 281 -16.60 13.83 -1.89
N TYR A 282 -15.84 12.74 -1.86
CA TYR A 282 -16.22 11.47 -1.22
C TYR A 282 -15.12 11.02 -0.24
N PRO A 283 -15.46 10.37 0.90
CA PRO A 283 -14.44 9.90 1.84
C PRO A 283 -13.48 8.89 1.20
N LYS A 284 -12.16 9.08 1.38
CA LYS A 284 -11.08 8.20 0.89
C LYS A 284 -11.43 6.71 0.92
N ALA A 285 -11.92 6.18 2.05
CA ALA A 285 -12.25 4.77 2.21
C ALA A 285 -13.35 4.25 1.26
N ILE A 286 -14.27 5.12 0.83
CA ILE A 286 -15.29 4.79 -0.18
C ILE A 286 -14.68 4.80 -1.58
N LEU A 287 -13.77 5.74 -1.88
CA LEU A 287 -12.99 5.70 -3.12
C LEU A 287 -12.11 4.44 -3.18
N TYR A 288 -11.53 4.00 -2.06
CA TYR A 288 -10.80 2.73 -1.96
C TYR A 288 -11.66 1.50 -2.20
N GLN A 289 -12.88 1.46 -1.65
CA GLN A 289 -13.82 0.37 -1.94
C GLN A 289 -14.18 0.34 -3.44
N LEU A 290 -14.42 1.51 -4.04
CA LEU A 290 -14.72 1.62 -5.46
C LEU A 290 -13.52 1.31 -6.35
N LEU A 291 -12.29 1.61 -5.91
CA LEU A 291 -11.05 1.25 -6.60
C LEU A 291 -10.87 -0.28 -6.64
N HIS A 292 -11.15 -0.97 -5.54
CA HIS A 292 -11.14 -2.45 -5.51
C HIS A 292 -12.24 -3.02 -6.44
N ASP A 293 -13.47 -2.54 -6.30
CA ASP A 293 -14.61 -2.93 -7.14
C ASP A 293 -14.30 -2.70 -8.65
N ALA A 294 -13.59 -1.61 -9.00
CA ALA A 294 -13.20 -1.27 -10.38
C ALA A 294 -12.05 -2.12 -10.93
N VAL A 295 -11.09 -2.50 -10.09
CA VAL A 295 -9.91 -3.29 -10.47
C VAL A 295 -10.26 -4.76 -10.68
N ASP A 296 -11.17 -5.31 -9.87
CA ASP A 296 -11.75 -6.64 -10.09
C ASP A 296 -12.60 -6.68 -11.37
N GLU A 297 -13.28 -5.58 -11.70
CA GLU A 297 -14.15 -5.41 -12.87
C GLU A 297 -13.36 -5.20 -14.20
N SER A 298 -12.17 -4.59 -14.11
CA SER A 298 -11.37 -4.14 -15.25
C SER A 298 -9.87 -4.42 -15.02
N PRO A 299 -9.46 -5.70 -14.88
CA PRO A 299 -8.08 -6.10 -14.57
C PRO A 299 -7.08 -5.83 -15.70
N THR A 300 -7.57 -5.53 -16.92
CA THR A 300 -6.78 -4.97 -18.02
C THR A 300 -6.35 -3.53 -17.72
N ASP A 301 -7.27 -2.70 -17.26
CA ASP A 301 -7.03 -1.29 -16.96
C ASP A 301 -6.17 -1.11 -15.72
N ALA A 302 -6.27 -2.04 -14.76
CA ALA A 302 -5.36 -2.14 -13.62
C ALA A 302 -3.87 -2.33 -14.00
N LYS A 303 -3.56 -2.72 -15.25
CA LYS A 303 -2.17 -2.79 -15.76
C LYS A 303 -1.56 -1.42 -16.09
N ARG A 304 -2.38 -0.37 -16.21
CA ARG A 304 -1.93 1.02 -16.50
C ARG A 304 -1.16 1.66 -15.33
N PHE A 305 -1.11 0.98 -14.18
CA PHE A 305 -0.52 1.42 -12.92
C PHE A 305 0.90 0.88 -12.74
N PRO A 306 1.93 1.73 -12.65
CA PRO A 306 3.27 1.31 -12.22
C PRO A 306 3.26 0.76 -10.78
N GLN A 307 4.20 -0.16 -10.47
CA GLN A 307 4.37 -0.71 -9.12
C GLN A 307 4.47 0.39 -8.03
N ALA A 308 5.20 1.48 -8.30
CA ALA A 308 5.35 2.59 -7.34
C ALA A 308 4.03 3.31 -7.05
N LEU A 309 3.11 3.39 -8.01
CA LEU A 309 1.77 3.95 -7.83
C LEU A 309 0.90 2.99 -7.01
N TRP A 310 0.95 1.68 -7.32
CA TRP A 310 0.31 0.63 -6.53
C TRP A 310 0.76 0.60 -5.06
N ASP A 311 2.06 0.81 -4.83
CA ASP A 311 2.64 0.82 -3.49
C ASP A 311 2.26 2.08 -2.71
N ALA A 312 2.17 3.25 -3.37
CA ALA A 312 1.59 4.45 -2.77
C ALA A 312 0.09 4.31 -2.46
N VAL A 313 -0.68 3.65 -3.32
CA VAL A 313 -2.10 3.27 -3.06
C VAL A 313 -2.20 2.40 -1.80
N GLY A 314 -1.28 1.45 -1.61
CA GLY A 314 -1.22 0.58 -0.43
C GLY A 314 -0.72 1.26 0.86
N ASP A 315 0.19 2.24 0.76
CA ASP A 315 0.63 3.05 1.92
C ASP A 315 -0.49 3.99 2.42
N LEU A 316 -1.23 4.61 1.50
CA LEU A 316 -2.36 5.46 1.83
C LEU A 316 -3.57 4.65 2.34
N SER A 317 -3.84 3.45 1.82
CA SER A 317 -4.98 2.64 2.28
C SER A 317 -4.85 2.23 3.75
N VAL A 318 -3.67 1.81 4.19
CA VAL A 318 -3.39 1.45 5.59
C VAL A 318 -3.41 2.66 6.51
N SER A 319 -2.98 3.83 6.01
CA SER A 319 -3.11 5.11 6.71
C SER A 319 -4.60 5.46 6.96
N VAL A 320 -5.46 5.23 5.94
CA VAL A 320 -6.91 5.45 6.01
C VAL A 320 -7.62 4.39 6.88
N GLU A 321 -7.18 3.13 6.88
CA GLU A 321 -7.72 2.09 7.78
C GLU A 321 -7.58 2.53 9.25
N LEU A 322 -6.38 2.99 9.65
CA LEU A 322 -6.15 3.50 11.00
C LEU A 322 -7.01 4.74 11.29
N GLN A 323 -7.12 5.68 10.34
CA GLN A 323 -7.97 6.87 10.47
C GLN A 323 -9.43 6.48 10.76
N GLN A 324 -9.99 5.51 10.05
CA GLN A 324 -11.37 5.03 10.26
C GLN A 324 -11.57 4.35 11.62
N ILE A 325 -10.62 3.52 12.06
CA ILE A 325 -10.72 2.83 13.36
C ILE A 325 -10.66 3.86 14.50
N LEU A 326 -9.89 4.94 14.37
CA LEU A 326 -9.85 6.05 15.32
C LEU A 326 -11.15 6.89 15.27
N GLU A 327 -11.62 7.27 14.08
CA GLU A 327 -12.85 8.05 13.94
C GLU A 327 -14.07 7.35 14.57
N ALA A 328 -14.13 6.02 14.53
CA ALA A 328 -15.19 5.23 15.18
C ALA A 328 -15.41 5.57 16.67
N ALA A 329 -14.35 5.93 17.41
CA ALA A 329 -14.48 6.39 18.79
C ALA A 329 -15.13 7.78 18.89
N LEU A 330 -14.91 8.65 17.90
CA LEU A 330 -15.44 10.01 17.81
C LEU A 330 -16.81 10.10 17.12
N LEU A 331 -17.36 9.01 16.58
CA LEU A 331 -18.72 9.05 15.99
C LEU A 331 -19.82 9.37 17.02
N GLY A 332 -20.59 10.43 16.72
CA GLY A 332 -21.71 10.95 17.52
C GLY A 332 -21.56 12.46 17.78
N PRO A 333 -22.63 13.17 18.17
CA PRO A 333 -22.60 14.63 18.35
C PRO A 333 -21.51 15.08 19.34
N GLU A 334 -21.39 14.37 20.47
CA GLU A 334 -20.35 14.66 21.48
C GLU A 334 -18.92 14.53 20.91
N GLY A 335 -18.70 13.68 19.90
CA GLY A 335 -17.38 13.49 19.31
C GLY A 335 -17.09 14.44 18.14
N GLU A 336 -18.11 14.89 17.41
CA GLU A 336 -17.99 16.03 16.50
C GLU A 336 -17.70 17.33 17.27
N GLU A 337 -18.35 17.54 18.42
CA GLU A 337 -17.96 18.61 19.35
C GLU A 337 -16.49 18.48 19.77
N MET A 338 -16.03 17.28 20.16
CA MET A 338 -14.62 17.04 20.52
C MET A 338 -13.65 17.31 19.37
N LYS A 339 -14.00 16.95 18.12
CA LYS A 339 -13.20 17.25 16.92
C LYS A 339 -12.96 18.76 16.73
N THR A 340 -13.82 19.64 17.24
CA THR A 340 -13.63 21.11 17.16
C THR A 340 -12.79 21.72 18.30
N LEU A 341 -12.48 20.96 19.36
CA LEU A 341 -11.77 21.52 20.52
C LEU A 341 -10.31 21.89 20.19
N PRO A 342 -9.84 23.12 20.50
CA PRO A 342 -8.44 23.47 20.34
C PRO A 342 -7.57 22.62 21.28
N ARG A 343 -6.41 22.17 20.79
CA ARG A 343 -5.50 21.29 21.53
C ARG A 343 -4.04 21.64 21.23
N THR A 344 -3.18 21.48 22.23
CA THR A 344 -1.73 21.69 22.10
C THR A 344 -1.06 20.42 21.60
N MET A 345 -0.23 20.52 20.57
CA MET A 345 0.56 19.38 20.09
C MET A 345 1.66 18.99 21.09
N PRO A 346 2.03 17.70 21.21
CA PRO A 346 3.13 17.25 22.07
C PRO A 346 4.49 17.78 21.61
N GLU A 347 5.46 17.83 22.52
CA GLU A 347 6.83 18.26 22.18
C GLU A 347 7.48 17.30 21.17
N GLU A 348 7.14 16.01 21.21
CA GLU A 348 7.59 15.02 20.24
C GLU A 348 7.11 15.33 18.81
N PHE A 349 5.87 15.83 18.67
CA PHE A 349 5.32 16.22 17.36
C PHE A 349 5.89 17.57 16.89
N GLU A 350 6.00 18.57 17.77
CA GLU A 350 6.62 19.85 17.41
C GLU A 350 8.09 19.65 16.99
N ARG A 351 8.85 18.78 17.67
CA ARG A 351 10.21 18.38 17.26
C ARG A 351 10.22 17.66 15.90
N TRP A 352 9.21 16.83 15.59
CA TRP A 352 9.07 16.19 14.29
C TRP A 352 8.67 17.17 13.17
N VAL A 353 7.98 18.26 13.49
CA VAL A 353 7.75 19.39 12.56
C VAL A 353 9.04 20.18 12.33
N ASP A 354 9.76 20.55 13.38
CA ASP A 354 11.07 21.22 13.26
C ASP A 354 12.08 20.34 12.48
N ALA A 355 12.07 19.02 12.69
CA ALA A 355 12.92 18.07 11.99
C ALA A 355 12.72 18.07 10.47
N GLN A 356 11.50 18.35 9.97
CA GLN A 356 11.25 18.49 8.53
C GLN A 356 12.08 19.61 7.91
N LEU A 357 12.11 20.79 8.56
CA LEU A 357 12.82 21.97 8.07
C LEU A 357 14.34 21.73 8.00
N PHE A 358 14.90 21.13 9.05
CA PHE A 358 16.31 20.75 9.08
C PHE A 358 16.65 19.66 8.06
N SER A 359 15.80 18.63 7.94
CA SER A 359 15.98 17.50 7.03
C SER A 359 15.82 17.90 5.56
N GLU A 360 14.90 18.80 5.24
CA GLU A 360 14.70 19.35 3.90
C GLU A 360 15.94 20.13 3.44
N LYS A 361 16.50 20.97 4.31
CA LYS A 361 17.75 21.70 4.02
C LYS A 361 18.93 20.74 3.88
N ALA A 362 19.15 19.83 4.83
CA ALA A 362 20.30 18.91 4.83
C ALA A 362 20.27 17.89 3.68
N SER A 363 19.07 17.44 3.26
CA SER A 363 18.90 16.59 2.06
C SER A 363 19.18 17.33 0.75
N SER A 364 19.15 18.66 0.75
CA SER A 364 19.43 19.50 -0.43
C SER A 364 20.92 19.83 -0.60
N GLU A 365 21.77 19.53 0.39
CA GLU A 365 23.24 19.70 0.34
C GLU A 365 23.93 18.57 -0.48
N ILE A 366 23.42 18.31 -1.68
CA ILE A 366 23.81 17.20 -2.58
C ILE A 366 25.26 17.27 -3.10
N GLY A 367 25.86 18.47 -3.07
CA GLY A 367 27.21 18.70 -3.57
C GLY A 367 28.29 17.87 -2.88
N ASN A 368 28.04 17.44 -1.64
CA ASN A 368 28.99 16.67 -0.84
C ASN A 368 29.08 15.18 -1.22
N PHE A 369 28.11 14.64 -1.98
CA PHE A 369 28.08 13.21 -2.30
C PHE A 369 27.71 12.83 -3.75
N LYS A 370 27.19 13.76 -4.57
CA LYS A 370 26.74 13.46 -5.95
C LYS A 370 27.78 12.73 -6.81
N ASP A 371 29.04 13.17 -6.77
CA ASP A 371 30.13 12.64 -7.62
C ASP A 371 30.72 11.33 -7.06
N ILE A 372 30.43 11.03 -5.79
CA ILE A 372 30.77 9.76 -5.12
C ILE A 372 29.83 8.65 -5.61
N ILE A 373 28.53 8.94 -5.68
CA ILE A 373 27.50 7.94 -6.03
C ILE A 373 27.27 7.76 -7.53
N PHE A 374 27.67 8.72 -8.36
CA PHE A 374 27.41 8.68 -9.81
C PHE A 374 28.57 8.07 -10.61
N PRO A 375 28.34 7.13 -11.54
CA PRO A 375 27.07 6.47 -11.84
C PRO A 375 26.72 5.43 -10.76
N LEU A 376 25.42 5.12 -10.60
CA LEU A 376 24.88 4.35 -9.47
C LEU A 376 25.50 2.96 -9.30
N GLU A 377 26.07 2.37 -10.35
CA GLU A 377 27.00 1.25 -10.34
C GLU A 377 27.97 1.26 -9.15
N LYS A 378 28.56 2.42 -8.84
CA LYS A 378 29.56 2.57 -7.76
C LYS A 378 28.99 2.17 -6.39
N THR A 379 27.70 2.35 -6.16
CA THR A 379 27.06 2.13 -4.85
C THR A 379 26.90 0.65 -4.48
N LYS A 380 27.09 -0.27 -5.43
CA LYS A 380 27.28 -1.71 -5.17
C LYS A 380 28.55 -2.00 -4.34
N ASN A 381 29.51 -1.08 -4.28
CA ASN A 381 30.64 -1.18 -3.37
C ASN A 381 30.28 -0.56 -2.00
N LYS A 382 30.31 -1.38 -0.94
CA LYS A 382 30.01 -0.94 0.43
C LYS A 382 30.81 0.28 0.88
N ALA A 383 32.10 0.37 0.53
CA ALA A 383 32.92 1.51 0.91
C ALA A 383 32.45 2.84 0.27
N VAL A 384 31.80 2.80 -0.90
CA VAL A 384 31.20 3.97 -1.55
C VAL A 384 29.90 4.36 -0.83
N LEU A 385 29.04 3.38 -0.55
CA LEU A 385 27.76 3.61 0.14
C LEU A 385 27.96 4.09 1.59
N ASP A 386 28.90 3.49 2.33
CA ASP A 386 29.31 3.93 3.66
C ASP A 386 29.86 5.36 3.64
N ASN A 387 30.56 5.76 2.58
CA ASN A 387 31.06 7.14 2.42
C ASN A 387 29.93 8.13 2.10
N MET A 388 28.96 7.76 1.25
CA MET A 388 27.75 8.57 1.04
C MET A 388 27.01 8.80 2.36
N TRP A 389 26.78 7.75 3.16
CA TRP A 389 26.10 7.88 4.46
C TRP A 389 26.87 8.70 5.50
N LYS A 390 28.21 8.78 5.42
CA LYS A 390 29.02 9.73 6.21
C LYS A 390 28.77 11.17 5.79
N PHE A 391 28.75 11.47 4.49
CA PHE A 391 28.46 12.83 4.01
C PHE A 391 27.01 13.25 4.31
N ILE A 392 26.03 12.35 4.17
CA ILE A 392 24.65 12.63 4.58
C ILE A 392 24.59 12.96 6.07
N ASN A 393 25.21 12.16 6.95
CA ASN A 393 25.26 12.49 8.37
C ASN A 393 26.00 13.81 8.66
N LEU A 394 27.03 14.16 7.89
CA LEU A 394 27.73 15.44 8.02
C LEU A 394 26.84 16.63 7.65
N ASN A 395 26.05 16.54 6.57
CA ASN A 395 25.07 17.57 6.19
C ASN A 395 24.05 17.81 7.33
N TYR A 396 23.50 16.72 7.89
CA TYR A 396 22.54 16.80 9.00
C TYR A 396 23.19 17.34 10.29
N GLN A 397 24.44 16.97 10.58
CA GLN A 397 25.20 17.55 11.71
C GLN A 397 25.51 19.04 11.51
N SER A 398 25.79 19.46 10.27
CA SER A 398 26.05 20.87 9.91
C SER A 398 24.78 21.73 10.04
N THR A 399 23.64 21.21 9.58
CA THR A 399 22.36 21.94 9.56
C THR A 399 21.57 21.87 10.88
N ALA A 400 21.59 20.73 11.60
CA ALA A 400 20.77 20.48 12.79
C ALA A 400 21.57 20.24 14.09
N GLY A 401 22.89 20.05 14.01
CA GLY A 401 23.73 19.63 15.15
C GLY A 401 23.53 18.17 15.58
N GLN A 402 22.90 17.34 14.75
CA GLN A 402 22.50 15.95 15.05
C GLN A 402 22.74 15.02 13.85
N THR A 403 22.83 13.71 14.07
CA THR A 403 22.74 12.70 13.00
C THR A 403 21.33 12.64 12.42
N ILE A 404 21.18 12.00 11.26
CA ILE A 404 19.84 11.75 10.69
C ILE A 404 18.98 10.87 11.60
N ASP A 405 19.60 9.87 12.26
CA ASP A 405 18.93 8.96 13.19
C ASP A 405 18.42 9.70 14.44
N SER A 406 19.22 10.58 15.04
CA SER A 406 18.80 11.37 16.20
C SER A 406 17.78 12.46 15.85
N LEU A 407 17.94 13.15 14.72
CA LEU A 407 17.01 14.22 14.30
C LEU A 407 15.56 13.70 14.17
N TRP A 408 15.41 12.49 13.62
CA TRP A 408 14.11 11.83 13.45
C TRP A 408 13.72 10.93 14.64
N GLY A 409 14.51 10.91 15.72
CA GLY A 409 14.22 10.11 16.91
C GLY A 409 14.25 8.59 16.69
N LEU A 410 15.00 8.12 15.69
CA LEU A 410 15.13 6.72 15.27
C LEU A 410 16.39 6.02 15.81
N ASP A 411 17.15 6.67 16.70
CA ASP A 411 18.28 6.05 17.41
C ASP A 411 17.87 4.70 18.04
N GLY A 412 18.64 3.64 17.74
CA GLY A 412 18.40 2.27 18.21
C GLY A 412 17.21 1.55 17.57
N ALA A 413 16.43 2.20 16.70
CA ALA A 413 15.27 1.55 16.05
C ALA A 413 15.69 0.51 14.99
N LEU A 414 16.83 0.76 14.32
CA LEU A 414 17.45 -0.14 13.34
C LEU A 414 18.09 -1.39 14.00
N ASP A 415 18.41 -1.32 15.29
CA ASP A 415 19.07 -2.41 16.05
C ASP A 415 18.06 -3.41 16.63
N SER A 416 16.97 -3.70 15.90
CA SER A 416 15.95 -4.66 16.35
C SER A 416 16.55 -6.06 16.54
N THR A 417 16.29 -6.66 17.70
CA THR A 417 16.66 -8.07 17.95
C THR A 417 15.64 -8.99 17.29
N PRO A 418 16.05 -9.99 16.48
CA PRO A 418 15.11 -10.90 15.83
C PRO A 418 14.42 -11.82 16.85
N GLN A 419 13.09 -11.90 16.80
CA GLN A 419 12.27 -12.62 17.77
C GLN A 419 11.32 -13.60 17.08
N TRP A 420 11.30 -14.85 17.55
CA TRP A 420 10.31 -15.86 17.16
C TRP A 420 10.02 -16.78 18.35
N SER A 421 8.83 -16.62 18.89
CA SER A 421 8.34 -17.23 20.12
C SER A 421 7.47 -18.46 19.86
N SER A 422 6.94 -18.60 18.63
CA SER A 422 5.98 -19.65 18.30
C SER A 422 6.61 -21.05 18.16
N TYR A 423 6.07 -22.00 18.90
CA TYR A 423 6.33 -23.44 18.74
C TYR A 423 5.14 -24.07 18.01
N TYR A 424 5.39 -24.93 17.03
CA TYR A 424 4.33 -25.73 16.43
C TYR A 424 3.75 -26.67 17.49
N MET A 425 2.48 -26.45 17.86
CA MET A 425 1.69 -27.41 18.62
C MET A 425 0.66 -28.04 17.69
N PRO A 426 0.59 -29.38 17.59
CA PRO A 426 -0.43 -30.05 16.78
C PRO A 426 -1.82 -29.65 17.26
N SER A 427 -2.61 -29.07 16.37
CA SER A 427 -4.04 -28.90 16.60
C SER A 427 -4.68 -30.29 16.73
N ILE A 428 -5.37 -30.53 17.84
CA ILE A 428 -6.08 -31.79 18.10
C ILE A 428 -7.49 -31.77 17.43
N LYS A 429 -7.74 -30.80 16.54
CA LYS A 429 -9.08 -30.53 15.99
C LYS A 429 -9.19 -30.39 14.47
N ASP A 430 -8.09 -30.32 13.73
CA ASP A 430 -8.15 -30.33 12.26
C ASP A 430 -8.22 -31.78 11.78
N SER A 431 -9.43 -32.33 11.83
CA SER A 431 -9.79 -33.72 11.55
C SER A 431 -11.07 -33.82 10.71
N ASP A 432 -11.24 -32.93 9.74
CA ASP A 432 -12.26 -32.97 8.70
C ASP A 432 -11.61 -32.69 7.33
N ASP A 433 -12.06 -33.42 6.29
CA ASP A 433 -11.72 -33.34 4.85
C ASP A 433 -10.29 -32.94 4.43
N ASP A 434 -9.45 -33.96 4.22
CA ASP A 434 -9.04 -34.29 2.85
C ASP A 434 -8.65 -35.78 2.77
N SER A 435 -9.29 -36.55 1.88
CA SER A 435 -9.17 -38.01 1.83
C SER A 435 -8.14 -38.47 0.78
N ASP A 436 -6.87 -38.63 1.18
CA ASP A 436 -5.92 -39.41 0.36
C ASP A 436 -4.84 -40.16 1.17
N GLY A 437 -4.71 -41.47 0.92
CA GLY A 437 -3.53 -42.30 1.17
C GLY A 437 -2.87 -42.33 2.58
N LEU A 438 -3.51 -42.94 3.59
CA LEU A 438 -2.83 -43.25 4.87
C LEU A 438 -1.71 -44.33 4.71
N PRO A 439 -0.45 -44.06 5.10
CA PRO A 439 0.56 -45.10 5.27
C PRO A 439 0.36 -45.84 6.59
N ALA A 440 0.21 -47.17 6.54
CA ALA A 440 -0.08 -47.98 7.72
C ALA A 440 1.10 -48.00 8.73
N LEU A 441 0.82 -47.70 10.00
CA LEU A 441 1.78 -47.82 11.09
C LEU A 441 2.24 -49.28 11.27
N ALA A 442 3.56 -49.49 11.29
CA ALA A 442 4.17 -50.81 11.40
C ALA A 442 3.96 -51.43 12.80
N LEU A 443 2.92 -52.27 12.95
CA LEU A 443 2.61 -52.91 14.22
C LEU A 443 3.65 -53.99 14.60
N VAL A 444 4.07 -53.97 15.88
CA VAL A 444 5.15 -54.83 16.40
C VAL A 444 4.76 -56.32 16.38
N LYS A 445 5.65 -57.16 15.85
CA LYS A 445 5.40 -58.57 15.52
C LYS A 445 5.54 -59.51 16.74
N GLY A 446 4.57 -59.47 17.65
CA GLY A 446 4.48 -60.37 18.81
C GLY A 446 4.10 -61.81 18.43
N LYS A 447 4.83 -62.82 18.93
CA LYS A 447 4.54 -64.26 18.72
C LYS A 447 3.62 -64.83 19.82
N GLY A 448 2.55 -65.55 19.46
CA GLY A 448 1.75 -66.29 20.45
C GLY A 448 0.63 -67.19 19.90
N LYS A 449 0.80 -68.52 20.06
CA LYS A 449 -0.18 -69.65 20.10
C LYS A 449 -1.66 -69.31 19.74
N ALA A 450 -2.28 -69.79 18.66
CA ALA A 450 -2.54 -71.16 18.18
C ALA A 450 -3.64 -71.97 18.91
N GLN A 451 -4.84 -72.11 18.29
CA GLN A 451 -5.50 -73.39 17.88
C GLN A 451 -6.98 -73.23 17.43
N LYS A 452 -7.34 -73.87 16.28
CA LYS A 452 -8.66 -74.52 15.96
C LYS A 452 -9.97 -73.68 15.97
N LYS A 453 -11.06 -74.00 15.26
CA LYS A 453 -11.36 -74.73 13.99
C LYS A 453 -12.88 -74.55 13.69
N ARG A 454 -13.29 -74.25 12.44
CA ARG A 454 -14.62 -74.57 11.83
C ARG A 454 -15.88 -73.88 12.44
N LEU A 455 -17.08 -73.80 11.82
CA LEU A 455 -17.61 -74.22 10.48
C LEU A 455 -18.83 -73.35 10.05
N THR A 456 -19.10 -73.27 8.74
CA THR A 456 -20.35 -72.96 7.97
C THR A 456 -21.62 -72.37 8.63
N VAL A 457 -22.17 -71.32 7.99
CA VAL A 457 -23.43 -71.25 7.17
C VAL A 457 -23.27 -70.02 6.22
N THR A 458 -23.66 -69.86 4.93
CA THR A 458 -24.33 -70.61 3.81
C THR A 458 -25.71 -70.11 3.34
N ASN A 459 -25.87 -69.99 2.00
CA ASN A 459 -27.03 -69.57 1.17
C ASN A 459 -27.43 -68.07 1.19
N GLY A 460 -27.66 -67.39 0.04
CA GLY A 460 -27.36 -67.77 -1.36
C GLY A 460 -28.13 -66.97 -2.45
N ALA A 461 -27.63 -67.02 -3.70
CA ALA A 461 -28.26 -66.64 -4.99
C ALA A 461 -28.66 -65.15 -5.23
N ALA A 462 -28.57 -64.57 -6.44
CA ALA A 462 -27.99 -64.99 -7.73
C ALA A 462 -27.67 -63.76 -8.62
N ASP A 463 -26.92 -63.98 -9.70
CA ASP A 463 -26.77 -63.32 -11.03
C ASP A 463 -26.94 -61.78 -11.20
N ASP A 464 -26.24 -61.08 -12.10
CA ASP A 464 -25.28 -61.52 -13.14
C ASP A 464 -24.02 -60.61 -13.19
N SER A 465 -23.40 -60.41 -14.36
CA SER A 465 -21.98 -60.06 -14.52
C SER A 465 -21.64 -59.42 -15.89
N TYR A 466 -20.34 -59.37 -16.23
CA TYR A 466 -19.71 -58.75 -17.43
C TYR A 466 -19.80 -57.19 -17.47
N GLU A 467 -18.90 -56.44 -18.11
CA GLU A 467 -17.64 -56.78 -18.80
C GLU A 467 -16.56 -55.70 -18.60
N SER A 468 -15.34 -55.91 -19.12
CA SER A 468 -14.16 -55.04 -18.90
C SER A 468 -13.97 -53.96 -19.98
N MET A 469 -13.37 -52.82 -19.61
CA MET A 469 -12.38 -52.14 -20.46
C MET A 469 -11.23 -51.53 -19.61
N PRO A 470 -10.00 -51.40 -20.16
CA PRO A 470 -8.78 -51.19 -19.37
C PRO A 470 -8.34 -49.73 -19.24
N GLY A 471 -7.47 -49.46 -18.25
CA GLY A 471 -6.85 -48.14 -18.05
C GLY A 471 -5.71 -47.83 -19.02
N LEU A 472 -5.57 -46.56 -19.39
CA LEU A 472 -4.51 -46.05 -20.27
C LEU A 472 -3.34 -45.44 -19.49
N GLN A 473 -2.17 -45.43 -20.13
CA GLN A 473 -0.88 -45.14 -19.50
C GLN A 473 -0.61 -43.65 -19.32
N SER A 474 0.03 -43.29 -18.21
CA SER A 474 0.70 -42.00 -18.04
C SER A 474 1.90 -41.88 -18.98
N VAL A 475 1.99 -40.78 -19.73
CA VAL A 475 3.22 -40.37 -20.44
C VAL A 475 3.82 -39.12 -19.80
N SER A 476 5.15 -39.08 -19.75
CA SER A 476 5.94 -37.98 -19.19
C SER A 476 7.05 -37.64 -20.18
N ASN A 477 7.29 -36.35 -20.38
CA ASN A 477 8.54 -35.74 -20.85
C ASN A 477 8.45 -34.24 -20.48
N SER A 478 9.47 -33.58 -19.95
CA SER A 478 10.91 -33.50 -20.33
C SER A 478 11.17 -32.50 -21.45
N SER A 479 11.66 -31.33 -21.01
CA SER A 479 12.77 -30.56 -21.60
C SER A 479 13.36 -31.10 -22.90
N ASP A 480 13.44 -30.22 -23.91
CA ASP A 480 14.74 -29.65 -24.31
C ASP A 480 14.57 -28.19 -24.77
N ASP A 481 15.68 -27.48 -24.84
CA ASP A 481 15.80 -26.02 -25.02
C ASP A 481 16.96 -25.75 -25.99
N GLU A 482 16.66 -25.31 -27.22
CA GLU A 482 17.63 -24.75 -28.15
C GLU A 482 17.02 -23.52 -28.84
N SER A 483 17.74 -22.41 -28.79
CA SER A 483 17.40 -21.16 -29.46
C SER A 483 17.90 -21.15 -30.89
N ASP A 484 17.11 -20.61 -31.81
CA ASP A 484 17.63 -19.93 -33.01
C ASP A 484 17.11 -18.49 -32.97
N GLU A 485 17.99 -17.54 -33.32
CA GLU A 485 17.68 -16.14 -33.52
C GLU A 485 17.20 -15.95 -34.97
N ASP A 486 16.15 -15.17 -35.24
CA ASP A 486 16.17 -14.22 -36.37
C ASP A 486 14.96 -13.26 -36.46
N GLU A 487 15.26 -12.09 -37.01
CA GLU A 487 14.44 -11.14 -37.78
C GLU A 487 12.96 -10.85 -37.39
N ASN A 488 12.82 -9.75 -36.64
CA ASN A 488 12.17 -8.51 -37.13
C ASN A 488 10.69 -8.56 -37.59
N SER A 489 9.77 -8.18 -36.70
CA SER A 489 8.45 -7.65 -37.09
C SER A 489 7.97 -6.60 -36.09
N ASP A 490 8.08 -5.32 -36.47
CA ASP A 490 7.34 -4.23 -35.83
C ASP A 490 5.86 -4.31 -36.24
N GLU A 491 5.10 -5.22 -35.61
CA GLU A 491 3.64 -5.07 -35.55
C GLU A 491 3.32 -4.01 -34.48
N GLU A 492 3.23 -2.75 -34.90
CA GLU A 492 2.58 -1.70 -34.10
C GLU A 492 1.14 -2.14 -33.84
N SER A 493 0.89 -2.75 -32.68
CA SER A 493 -0.46 -3.16 -32.28
C SER A 493 -1.27 -1.91 -31.91
N GLU A 494 -1.83 -1.26 -32.92
CA GLU A 494 -2.93 -0.32 -32.81
C GLU A 494 -4.19 -1.07 -32.29
N ASP A 495 -4.16 -1.47 -31.01
CA ASP A 495 -5.35 -1.68 -30.19
C ASP A 495 -6.02 -0.31 -29.98
N GLU A 496 -6.50 0.30 -31.08
CA GLU A 496 -7.57 1.29 -31.01
C GLU A 496 -8.75 0.60 -30.33
N SER A 497 -8.95 0.91 -29.04
CA SER A 497 -10.04 0.35 -28.26
C SER A 497 -11.37 0.80 -28.87
N ASP A 498 -11.94 -0.06 -29.72
CA ASP A 498 -13.22 0.13 -30.42
C ASP A 498 -14.44 0.03 -29.45
N GLU A 499 -14.23 0.47 -28.21
CA GLU A 499 -15.21 0.62 -27.14
C GLU A 499 -16.16 1.81 -27.38
N SER A 500 -15.96 2.52 -28.50
CA SER A 500 -16.79 3.63 -28.99
C SER A 500 -18.20 3.21 -29.47
N GLY A 501 -18.66 1.99 -29.15
CA GLY A 501 -19.99 1.45 -29.46
C GLY A 501 -21.16 2.13 -28.72
N TYR A 502 -21.13 3.44 -28.59
CA TYR A 502 -22.30 4.32 -28.55
C TYR A 502 -22.91 4.35 -29.96
N ASP A 503 -24.21 4.60 -30.07
CA ASP A 503 -24.80 4.97 -31.36
C ASP A 503 -24.44 6.43 -31.72
N THR A 504 -24.67 6.80 -32.99
CA THR A 504 -24.31 8.12 -33.51
C THR A 504 -25.02 9.26 -32.78
N GLU A 505 -26.20 9.00 -32.22
CA GLU A 505 -27.00 9.97 -31.47
C GLU A 505 -26.41 10.20 -30.07
N GLN A 506 -26.06 9.13 -29.33
CA GLN A 506 -25.39 9.24 -28.03
C GLN A 506 -23.99 9.86 -28.14
N GLU A 507 -23.22 9.57 -29.19
CA GLU A 507 -21.91 10.22 -29.42
C GLU A 507 -22.07 11.71 -29.78
N GLU A 508 -23.19 12.13 -30.37
CA GLU A 508 -23.50 13.55 -30.58
C GLU A 508 -23.93 14.25 -29.28
N GLU A 509 -24.80 13.63 -28.47
CA GLU A 509 -25.20 14.14 -27.14
C GLU A 509 -23.98 14.30 -26.21
N ILE A 510 -23.07 13.31 -26.18
CA ILE A 510 -21.81 13.37 -25.44
C ILE A 510 -20.90 14.51 -25.94
N ARG A 511 -20.87 14.75 -27.26
CA ARG A 511 -20.09 15.83 -27.87
C ARG A 511 -20.68 17.21 -27.60
N GLU A 512 -22.01 17.33 -27.49
CA GLU A 512 -22.68 18.56 -27.07
C GLU A 512 -22.45 18.87 -25.59
N MET A 513 -22.64 17.89 -24.68
CA MET A 513 -22.32 18.06 -23.26
C MET A 513 -20.83 18.41 -23.04
N LEU A 514 -19.92 17.83 -23.82
CA LEU A 514 -18.50 18.20 -23.75
C LEU A 514 -18.26 19.65 -24.22
N ARG A 515 -18.96 20.11 -25.26
CA ARG A 515 -18.87 21.51 -25.74
C ARG A 515 -19.38 22.49 -24.67
N GLU A 516 -20.55 22.24 -24.10
CA GLU A 516 -21.13 23.04 -22.99
C GLU A 516 -20.13 23.19 -21.83
N ALA A 517 -19.46 22.10 -21.46
CA ALA A 517 -18.48 22.09 -20.38
C ALA A 517 -17.21 22.89 -20.73
N MET A 518 -16.70 22.75 -21.95
CA MET A 518 -15.52 23.49 -22.44
C MET A 518 -15.81 25.00 -22.54
N ASP A 519 -16.96 25.38 -23.10
CA ASP A 519 -17.38 26.77 -23.22
C ASP A 519 -17.56 27.40 -21.83
N THR A 520 -18.15 26.66 -20.88
CA THR A 520 -18.29 27.12 -19.49
C THR A 520 -16.93 27.27 -18.78
N ALA A 521 -15.99 26.35 -18.98
CA ALA A 521 -14.63 26.45 -18.44
C ALA A 521 -13.85 27.66 -18.97
N HIS A 522 -13.98 27.95 -20.27
CA HIS A 522 -13.40 29.16 -20.88
C HIS A 522 -14.07 30.45 -20.39
N ASN A 523 -15.41 30.51 -20.39
CA ASN A 523 -16.17 31.71 -20.02
C ASN A 523 -16.01 32.11 -18.54
N THR A 524 -15.65 31.18 -17.66
CA THR A 524 -15.55 31.40 -16.20
C THR A 524 -14.13 31.61 -15.69
N ALA A 525 -13.10 31.45 -16.53
CA ALA A 525 -11.70 31.35 -16.11
C ALA A 525 -11.54 30.31 -14.98
N TRP A 526 -11.76 29.03 -15.30
CA TRP A 526 -11.91 27.93 -14.34
C TRP A 526 -10.84 27.85 -13.22
N ILE A 527 -9.58 28.22 -13.52
CA ILE A 527 -8.48 28.24 -12.54
C ILE A 527 -8.56 29.48 -11.64
N ASP A 528 -8.55 30.69 -12.22
CA ASP A 528 -8.42 31.95 -11.49
C ASP A 528 -9.66 32.30 -10.64
N SER A 529 -10.80 31.69 -10.96
CA SER A 529 -12.11 31.97 -10.37
C SER A 529 -12.42 31.18 -9.09
N ALA A 530 -11.41 30.64 -8.41
CA ALA A 530 -11.55 29.92 -7.12
C ALA A 530 -12.22 30.76 -6.01
N ASN A 531 -12.24 32.10 -6.14
CA ASN A 531 -12.91 33.04 -5.23
C ASN A 531 -14.32 33.47 -5.69
N ALA A 532 -15.02 32.66 -6.50
CA ALA A 532 -16.39 32.96 -6.94
C ALA A 532 -17.37 33.10 -5.75
N PRO A 533 -18.33 34.04 -5.75
CA PRO A 533 -19.22 34.25 -4.62
C PRO A 533 -20.07 33.01 -4.26
N PRO A 534 -20.14 32.62 -2.98
CA PRO A 534 -20.90 31.45 -2.55
C PRO A 534 -22.40 31.68 -2.80
N GLY A 535 -22.94 30.93 -3.77
CA GLY A 535 -24.34 31.04 -4.23
C GLY A 535 -24.49 31.18 -5.74
N ILE A 536 -23.43 31.52 -6.48
CA ILE A 536 -23.42 31.51 -7.97
C ILE A 536 -22.17 30.76 -8.46
N ASP A 537 -22.19 29.44 -8.33
CA ASP A 537 -21.23 28.57 -9.02
C ASP A 537 -21.84 28.11 -10.36
N PRO A 538 -21.27 28.51 -11.51
CA PRO A 538 -21.71 28.05 -12.83
C PRO A 538 -21.71 26.53 -13.00
N PHE A 539 -20.86 25.80 -12.28
CA PHE A 539 -20.74 24.35 -12.42
C PHE A 539 -21.73 23.55 -11.54
N LEU A 540 -22.51 24.23 -10.68
CA LEU A 540 -23.44 23.61 -9.72
C LEU A 540 -24.89 24.13 -9.84
N GLN A 541 -25.23 24.88 -10.89
CA GLN A 541 -26.61 25.34 -11.12
C GLN A 541 -27.54 24.16 -11.40
N GLU A 542 -28.84 24.30 -11.08
CA GLU A 542 -29.76 23.16 -11.14
C GLU A 542 -29.98 22.63 -12.57
N ASP A 543 -29.86 23.51 -13.57
CA ASP A 543 -30.01 23.19 -14.99
C ASP A 543 -28.88 22.27 -15.50
N HIS A 544 -27.65 22.41 -14.96
CA HIS A 544 -26.49 21.61 -15.36
C HIS A 544 -26.41 20.21 -14.72
N LYS A 545 -27.39 19.82 -13.88
CA LYS A 545 -27.44 18.51 -13.18
C LYS A 545 -27.52 17.26 -14.09
N GLY A 546 -27.41 17.41 -15.41
CA GLY A 546 -27.23 16.30 -16.36
C GLY A 546 -25.80 16.04 -16.81
N ASN A 547 -24.95 17.07 -16.82
CA ASN A 547 -23.68 17.02 -17.55
C ASN A 547 -22.54 16.50 -16.65
N PRO A 548 -21.98 15.31 -16.93
CA PRO A 548 -20.95 14.71 -16.08
C PRO A 548 -19.59 15.42 -16.23
N PHE A 549 -19.34 16.10 -17.35
CA PHE A 549 -18.15 16.92 -17.56
C PHE A 549 -18.20 18.18 -16.70
N LEU A 550 -19.34 18.88 -16.67
CA LEU A 550 -19.54 20.03 -15.78
C LEU A 550 -19.44 19.63 -14.30
N LYS A 551 -20.00 18.47 -13.90
CA LYS A 551 -19.88 17.98 -12.51
C LYS A 551 -18.42 17.63 -12.14
N LEU A 552 -17.64 17.06 -13.06
CA LEU A 552 -16.20 16.83 -12.85
C LEU A 552 -15.43 18.16 -12.71
N LEU A 553 -15.68 19.12 -13.60
CA LEU A 553 -15.05 20.45 -13.55
C LEU A 553 -15.40 21.19 -12.26
N GLY A 554 -16.66 21.18 -11.83
CA GLY A 554 -17.09 21.77 -10.56
C GLY A 554 -16.45 21.09 -9.35
N SER A 555 -16.38 19.74 -9.35
CA SER A 555 -15.72 18.96 -8.30
C SER A 555 -14.23 19.32 -8.16
N LEU A 556 -13.50 19.45 -9.28
CA LEU A 556 -12.07 19.73 -9.27
C LEU A 556 -11.69 21.23 -9.24
N ARG A 557 -12.66 22.13 -9.30
CA ARG A 557 -12.43 23.59 -9.38
C ARG A 557 -11.66 24.09 -8.16
N GLY A 558 -10.56 24.81 -8.40
CA GLY A 558 -9.69 25.33 -7.35
C GLY A 558 -8.92 24.27 -6.55
N ARG A 559 -9.05 22.97 -6.88
CA ARG A 559 -8.21 21.92 -6.27
C ARG A 559 -6.88 21.84 -6.99
N MET A 560 -5.81 21.85 -6.20
CA MET A 560 -4.43 21.76 -6.68
C MET A 560 -3.54 21.10 -5.63
N PHE A 561 -2.39 20.58 -6.04
CA PHE A 561 -1.38 20.02 -5.12
C PHE A 561 0.03 20.36 -5.59
N SER A 562 0.99 20.49 -4.67
CA SER A 562 2.38 20.80 -5.02
C SER A 562 3.02 19.67 -5.85
N SER A 563 3.80 20.01 -6.87
CA SER A 563 4.58 19.02 -7.63
C SER A 563 5.84 18.53 -6.89
N ASN A 564 6.10 18.98 -5.66
CA ASN A 564 7.33 18.70 -4.94
C ASN A 564 7.41 17.22 -4.51
N PRO A 565 8.44 16.44 -4.96
CA PRO A 565 8.57 15.03 -4.62
C PRO A 565 9.01 14.78 -3.16
N LYS A 566 9.44 15.83 -2.46
CA LYS A 566 9.81 15.80 -1.04
C LYS A 566 8.60 16.09 -0.17
N LEU A 567 8.32 15.18 0.77
CA LEU A 567 7.19 15.30 1.68
C LEU A 567 7.47 16.36 2.75
N ARG A 568 6.43 17.12 3.06
CA ARG A 568 6.39 18.12 4.12
C ARG A 568 4.96 18.26 4.66
N THR A 569 4.83 18.83 5.85
CA THR A 569 3.54 19.26 6.40
C THR A 569 3.25 20.71 6.02
N ALA A 570 2.15 21.30 6.53
CA ALA A 570 1.75 22.67 6.20
C ALA A 570 2.88 23.68 6.50
N PRO A 571 3.07 24.72 5.66
CA PRO A 571 4.30 25.53 5.67
C PRO A 571 4.47 26.32 6.97
N ARG A 572 5.45 25.90 7.78
CA ARG A 572 5.97 26.64 8.93
C ARG A 572 7.30 27.26 8.55
N THR A 573 7.38 28.59 8.47
CA THR A 573 8.59 29.30 8.03
C THR A 573 9.74 29.22 9.03
N ASP A 574 9.42 29.13 10.32
CA ASP A 574 10.37 29.21 11.42
C ASP A 574 10.19 28.05 12.41
N ALA A 575 11.29 27.33 12.64
CA ALA A 575 11.39 26.34 13.70
C ALA A 575 11.20 26.97 15.09
N LEU A 576 10.76 26.19 16.09
CA LEU A 576 10.71 26.70 17.46
C LEU A 576 12.10 27.12 17.94
N LYS A 577 12.16 28.27 18.62
CA LYS A 577 13.37 28.75 19.29
C LYS A 577 13.64 27.91 20.53
N THR A 578 14.13 26.69 20.34
CA THR A 578 14.58 25.81 21.42
C THR A 578 15.57 26.57 22.32
N PRO A 579 15.40 26.52 23.66
CA PRO A 579 16.33 27.18 24.57
C PRO A 579 17.74 26.59 24.37
N PRO A 580 18.80 27.42 24.35
CA PRO A 580 20.13 26.96 23.97
C PRO A 580 20.64 25.89 24.93
N ARG A 581 20.81 24.66 24.42
CA ARG A 581 21.31 23.51 25.18
C ARG A 581 22.62 23.91 25.89
N PRO A 582 22.72 23.75 27.23
CA PRO A 582 23.92 24.15 27.94
C PRO A 582 25.12 23.36 27.41
N ARG A 583 26.18 24.07 26.99
CA ARG A 583 27.43 23.42 26.59
C ARG A 583 27.98 22.62 27.77
N PRO A 584 28.45 21.37 27.58
CA PRO A 584 29.23 20.70 28.61
C PRO A 584 30.45 21.58 28.96
N PRO A 585 30.80 21.74 30.24
CA PRO A 585 31.93 22.56 30.63
C PRO A 585 33.23 22.00 30.02
N PRO A 586 34.14 22.85 29.52
CA PRO A 586 35.40 22.37 28.96
C PRO A 586 36.20 21.64 30.04
N ALA A 587 36.69 20.44 29.71
CA ALA A 587 37.49 19.63 30.63
C ALA A 587 38.74 20.40 31.08
N ALA A 588 39.02 20.40 32.38
CA ALA A 588 40.10 21.17 32.98
C ALA A 588 41.49 20.63 32.57
N GLY A 589 42.06 21.21 31.52
CA GLY A 589 43.44 20.95 31.09
C GLY A 589 44.45 21.36 32.18
N LYS A 590 45.44 20.50 32.44
CA LYS A 590 46.47 20.75 33.46
C LYS A 590 47.44 21.85 33.04
N LEU A 591 47.83 22.68 34.00
CA LEU A 591 48.84 23.74 33.87
C LEU A 591 50.27 23.18 33.81
N THR A 592 51.11 23.75 32.93
CA THR A 592 52.59 23.85 33.07
C THR A 592 53.11 24.95 32.09
N PRO A 593 54.32 25.53 32.28
CA PRO A 593 54.55 26.97 32.00
C PRO A 593 55.26 27.31 30.66
N PRO A 594 55.36 28.61 30.30
CA PRO A 594 55.89 29.06 29.01
C PRO A 594 57.42 29.26 28.98
N MET A 595 58.00 29.24 27.76
CA MET A 595 59.33 29.77 27.45
C MET A 595 59.25 30.78 26.29
N THR A 596 60.23 31.66 26.20
CA THR A 596 60.27 32.84 25.31
C THR A 596 61.55 32.90 24.46
N GLN A 597 61.47 33.61 23.32
CA GLN A 597 62.57 33.90 22.37
C GLN A 597 63.05 32.66 21.57
N LYS A 598 63.68 32.76 20.39
CA LYS A 598 64.30 33.91 19.69
C LYS A 598 64.21 33.75 18.15
N ALA A 599 64.84 34.62 17.36
CA ALA A 599 64.70 34.68 15.89
C ALA A 599 66.03 34.70 15.11
N ALA A 600 65.97 34.23 13.85
CA ALA A 600 66.85 34.45 12.69
C ALA A 600 66.04 33.95 11.46
N ALA A 601 65.89 34.59 10.30
CA ALA A 601 66.76 35.42 9.42
C ALA A 601 67.34 34.62 8.23
N ASP A 602 67.10 34.98 6.95
CA ASP A 602 65.96 35.76 6.39
C ASP A 602 65.33 35.07 5.14
N GLU A 603 65.71 35.21 3.86
CA GLU A 603 66.61 36.13 3.12
C GLU A 603 66.39 36.00 1.57
N VAL A 604 65.95 37.08 0.87
CA VAL A 604 66.03 37.37 -0.60
C VAL A 604 65.28 36.44 -1.60
N GLU A 605 64.52 36.91 -2.62
CA GLU A 605 64.58 38.17 -3.42
C GLU A 605 63.20 38.87 -3.64
N ASP A 606 63.00 39.65 -4.72
CA ASP A 606 61.84 40.54 -5.00
C ASP A 606 61.44 40.54 -6.53
N GLU A 607 61.03 41.70 -7.11
CA GLU A 607 60.29 41.93 -8.38
C GLU A 607 58.84 41.40 -8.41
N GLY A 608 57.79 42.18 -8.71
CA GLY A 608 57.64 43.63 -8.97
C GLY A 608 56.31 43.89 -9.74
N ASP A 609 55.62 45.04 -9.71
CA ASP A 609 55.70 46.29 -8.92
C ASP A 609 54.31 47.01 -8.95
N ALA A 610 54.09 48.00 -8.07
CA ALA A 610 53.18 49.16 -8.17
C ALA A 610 51.64 48.97 -8.36
N THR A 611 50.73 49.81 -7.83
CA THR A 611 50.70 50.87 -6.77
C THR A 611 49.23 50.95 -6.28
N ARG A 612 48.86 51.09 -4.99
CA ARG A 612 48.92 52.26 -4.06
C ARG A 612 48.23 53.54 -4.61
N ALA A 613 47.41 54.31 -3.88
CA ALA A 613 46.91 54.27 -2.48
C ALA A 613 45.50 54.97 -2.44
N ALA A 614 44.88 55.54 -1.38
CA ALA A 614 45.25 55.96 -0.01
C ALA A 614 43.99 56.08 0.91
N LYS A 615 44.03 56.92 1.98
CA LYS A 615 42.95 57.15 2.97
C LYS A 615 42.99 58.59 3.54
N LYS A 616 41.87 59.23 3.94
CA LYS A 616 41.82 60.22 5.07
C LYS A 616 40.42 60.72 5.55
N LYS A 617 40.04 60.30 6.76
CA LYS A 617 39.44 61.04 7.92
C LYS A 617 38.53 62.30 7.74
N LYS A 618 37.29 62.16 8.28
CA LYS A 618 36.67 62.93 9.42
C LYS A 618 35.80 64.21 9.17
N LYS A 619 34.79 64.38 10.06
CA LYS A 619 33.85 65.51 10.35
C LYS A 619 32.47 65.58 9.63
N LYS A 620 31.40 65.73 10.45
CA LYS A 620 30.10 66.40 10.11
C LYS A 620 30.16 67.87 10.58
N PRO A 621 29.46 68.83 9.93
CA PRO A 621 28.18 69.38 10.47
C PRO A 621 27.09 69.53 9.36
N LYS A 622 25.79 69.29 9.59
CA LYS A 622 24.74 70.07 10.32
C LYS A 622 24.14 71.31 9.57
N LYS A 623 22.94 71.09 8.99
CA LYS A 623 21.70 71.92 9.01
C LYS A 623 21.49 73.16 8.11
N LYS A 624 20.19 73.33 7.75
CA LYS A 624 19.44 74.54 7.29
C LYS A 624 19.69 74.96 5.83
N LYS A 625 18.77 75.60 5.10
CA LYS A 625 17.72 76.60 5.48
C LYS A 625 16.27 76.11 5.73
N LEU A 626 15.40 76.10 4.70
CA LEU A 626 13.92 76.21 4.70
C LEU A 626 13.39 75.71 3.31
N SER A 627 12.10 75.50 2.95
CA SER A 627 10.72 75.60 3.53
C SER A 627 9.75 74.85 2.57
N VAL A 628 8.40 74.75 2.66
CA VAL A 628 7.32 75.42 3.43
C VAL A 628 6.32 74.35 3.98
N LYS A 629 5.57 74.73 5.03
CA LYS A 629 4.46 74.02 5.73
C LYS A 629 3.17 73.95 4.85
N PRO A 630 2.08 73.20 5.19
CA PRO A 630 1.52 72.98 6.53
C PRO A 630 1.40 71.50 6.96
N ASP A 631 0.40 71.22 7.81
CA ASP A 631 0.23 70.10 8.75
C ASP A 631 -1.30 69.83 8.89
N GLU A 632 -1.88 68.90 9.66
CA GLU A 632 -1.45 67.89 10.67
C GLU A 632 -2.55 66.76 10.68
N GLY A 633 -2.50 65.61 11.36
CA GLY A 633 -1.57 65.14 12.41
C GLY A 633 -1.46 63.60 12.50
N MET A 634 -1.58 62.91 13.65
CA MET A 634 -2.71 62.74 14.60
C MET A 634 -3.81 61.77 14.13
N GLN A 635 -4.30 60.78 14.90
CA GLN A 635 -3.98 60.25 16.26
C GLN A 635 -4.36 58.74 16.37
N THR A 636 -3.94 57.89 17.34
CA THR A 636 -2.74 57.82 18.21
C THR A 636 -2.70 56.47 18.98
N LEU A 637 -1.64 55.68 18.78
CA LEU A 637 -1.04 54.64 19.68
C LEU A 637 -1.78 53.33 20.09
N ALA A 638 -0.94 52.40 20.57
CA ALA A 638 -1.22 51.04 21.07
C ALA A 638 -1.32 50.97 22.62
N PRO A 639 -1.43 49.76 23.21
CA PRO A 639 -0.85 49.49 24.53
C PRO A 639 -0.07 48.15 24.62
N ALA A 640 0.55 47.91 25.78
CA ALA A 640 1.23 46.67 26.18
C ALA A 640 0.82 46.26 27.62
N GLU A 641 1.54 45.28 28.20
CA GLU A 641 1.41 44.64 29.55
C GLU A 641 1.00 45.60 30.70
N GLU A 642 0.28 45.20 31.76
CA GLU A 642 0.62 44.17 32.76
C GLU A 642 -0.56 43.59 33.60
N THR A 643 -0.35 42.38 34.13
CA THR A 643 -0.62 41.84 35.51
C THR A 643 -1.80 42.34 36.39
N VAL A 644 -2.60 41.39 36.94
CA VAL A 644 -3.06 41.22 38.37
C VAL A 644 -4.34 40.35 38.47
N MET A 645 -4.49 39.57 39.56
CA MET A 645 -5.64 38.69 39.90
C MET A 645 -6.54 39.32 41.02
N PRO A 646 -7.37 38.53 41.75
CA PRO A 646 -8.72 38.00 41.50
C PRO A 646 -9.79 38.91 42.22
N PRO A 647 -11.02 38.56 42.72
CA PRO A 647 -11.62 37.22 42.95
C PRO A 647 -13.17 37.04 42.88
N SER A 648 -13.58 35.80 43.17
CA SER A 648 -14.75 35.43 44.03
C SER A 648 -16.21 35.43 43.50
N VAL A 649 -16.72 34.20 43.29
CA VAL A 649 -18.02 33.65 43.76
C VAL A 649 -19.35 34.32 43.36
N ALA A 650 -20.17 33.57 42.59
CA ALA A 650 -21.59 33.34 42.91
C ALA A 650 -22.16 32.07 42.23
N LYS A 651 -23.15 31.44 42.89
CA LYS A 651 -24.03 30.31 42.49
C LYS A 651 -25.36 30.51 43.27
N PRO A 652 -26.48 29.82 42.99
CA PRO A 652 -26.93 29.12 41.77
C PRO A 652 -28.44 29.34 41.42
N ALA A 653 -28.93 28.66 40.37
CA ALA A 653 -30.32 28.17 40.21
C ALA A 653 -31.47 29.21 40.01
N PRO A 654 -32.72 28.81 39.69
CA PRO A 654 -33.25 27.46 39.37
C PRO A 654 -33.96 27.36 37.99
N ALA A 655 -34.47 26.16 37.67
CA ALA A 655 -35.33 25.89 36.51
C ALA A 655 -36.82 25.83 36.90
N PRO A 656 -37.71 26.12 35.93
CA PRO A 656 -38.93 25.32 35.69
C PRO A 656 -39.12 25.05 34.18
N SER A 657 -40.02 24.20 33.66
CA SER A 657 -40.74 23.02 34.15
C SER A 657 -41.34 22.33 32.91
N ALA A 658 -41.88 21.12 33.01
CA ALA A 658 -42.44 20.38 31.87
C ALA A 658 -43.90 20.75 31.54
N ALA A 659 -44.28 20.57 30.27
CA ALA A 659 -45.67 20.48 29.82
C ALA A 659 -45.84 19.27 28.88
N LYS A 660 -47.04 18.67 28.90
CA LYS A 660 -47.52 17.60 28.01
C LYS A 660 -48.70 18.13 27.18
N LEU A 661 -49.39 17.22 26.48
CA LEU A 661 -50.63 17.38 25.70
C LEU A 661 -50.37 17.78 24.23
N ASP A 662 -51.09 17.27 23.23
CA ASP A 662 -52.09 16.17 23.28
C ASP A 662 -52.13 15.37 21.96
N ALA A 663 -52.90 14.28 21.94
CA ALA A 663 -53.15 13.47 20.76
C ALA A 663 -54.37 13.94 19.95
N THR A 664 -54.31 13.80 18.62
CA THR A 664 -55.50 13.93 17.76
C THR A 664 -55.49 12.87 16.66
N LYS A 665 -56.68 12.42 16.23
CA LYS A 665 -56.89 11.18 15.46
C LYS A 665 -58.02 11.37 14.45
N LYS A 666 -57.70 11.28 13.15
CA LYS A 666 -58.58 11.20 11.94
C LYS A 666 -57.70 11.49 10.70
N GLN A 667 -57.99 11.06 9.46
CA GLN A 667 -59.02 10.16 8.93
C GLN A 667 -58.50 9.54 7.61
N SER A 668 -59.02 8.40 7.18
CA SER A 668 -58.75 7.82 5.85
C SER A 668 -59.75 8.31 4.79
N PRO A 669 -59.36 8.29 3.51
CA PRO A 669 -60.27 7.90 2.43
C PRO A 669 -59.71 6.73 1.59
N THR A 670 -60.53 6.25 0.64
CA THR A 670 -60.42 4.94 -0.03
C THR A 670 -59.76 4.98 -1.43
N SER A 671 -59.49 3.79 -1.97
CA SER A 671 -58.93 3.51 -3.31
C SER A 671 -59.77 4.05 -4.48
N PRO A 672 -59.21 4.06 -5.71
CA PRO A 672 -59.52 2.95 -6.61
C PRO A 672 -58.31 2.31 -7.31
N CYS A 673 -58.54 1.16 -7.95
CA CYS A 673 -57.59 0.42 -8.77
C CYS A 673 -58.08 0.40 -10.24
N PRO A 674 -57.18 0.40 -11.23
CA PRO A 674 -57.48 -0.12 -12.56
C PRO A 674 -56.64 -1.34 -12.96
N ALA A 675 -57.26 -2.14 -13.83
CA ALA A 675 -56.89 -3.45 -14.33
C ALA A 675 -55.50 -3.61 -14.98
N ALA A 676 -55.05 -4.87 -15.07
CA ALA A 676 -53.91 -5.28 -15.87
C ALA A 676 -54.28 -5.55 -17.34
N THR A 677 -53.36 -5.25 -18.26
CA THR A 677 -53.42 -5.63 -19.68
C THR A 677 -52.09 -6.23 -20.14
N LYS A 678 -52.14 -7.23 -21.02
CA LYS A 678 -50.96 -7.90 -21.61
C LYS A 678 -50.92 -7.64 -23.12
N PRO A 679 -49.79 -7.20 -23.69
CA PRO A 679 -49.29 -7.66 -24.98
C PRO A 679 -48.46 -8.94 -24.73
N VAL A 680 -48.66 -10.11 -25.35
CA VAL A 680 -48.89 -10.44 -26.77
C VAL A 680 -47.71 -10.00 -27.63
N ALA A 681 -46.76 -10.92 -27.82
CA ALA A 681 -45.66 -10.79 -28.77
C ALA A 681 -46.05 -11.44 -30.12
N PRO A 682 -45.70 -10.84 -31.27
CA PRO A 682 -45.88 -11.45 -32.58
C PRO A 682 -44.69 -12.36 -32.93
N ASN A 683 -44.95 -13.63 -33.24
CA ASN A 683 -43.97 -14.50 -33.87
C ASN A 683 -43.78 -14.10 -35.34
N MET A 684 -42.54 -13.97 -35.80
CA MET A 684 -42.17 -14.05 -37.22
C MET A 684 -41.04 -15.06 -37.37
N SER A 685 -41.19 -16.01 -38.29
CA SER A 685 -40.20 -17.06 -38.54
C SER A 685 -40.10 -17.35 -40.04
N THR A 686 -38.95 -16.98 -40.61
CA THR A 686 -38.52 -17.26 -41.99
C THR A 686 -36.99 -17.24 -42.02
N ALA A 687 -36.27 -18.05 -42.79
CA ALA A 687 -36.61 -19.34 -43.38
C ALA A 687 -35.28 -20.10 -43.60
N SER A 688 -35.30 -21.43 -43.52
CA SER A 688 -34.10 -22.26 -43.65
C SER A 688 -33.72 -22.52 -45.11
N LEU A 689 -32.44 -22.38 -45.46
CA LEU A 689 -31.84 -22.95 -46.67
C LEU A 689 -30.67 -23.87 -46.29
N SER A 690 -30.55 -25.00 -46.97
CA SER A 690 -29.61 -26.08 -46.63
C SER A 690 -28.96 -26.65 -47.89
N LEU A 691 -27.63 -26.68 -47.93
CA LEU A 691 -26.82 -27.33 -48.97
C LEU A 691 -25.66 -28.15 -48.34
N PRO A 692 -25.07 -29.13 -49.06
CA PRO A 692 -24.53 -30.34 -48.44
C PRO A 692 -23.02 -30.31 -48.10
N ILE A 693 -22.58 -31.42 -47.51
CA ILE A 693 -21.29 -31.67 -46.86
C ILE A 693 -20.26 -32.24 -47.84
N GLU A 694 -19.00 -31.79 -47.75
CA GLU A 694 -17.81 -32.66 -47.90
C GLU A 694 -16.78 -32.35 -46.80
N PRO A 695 -16.13 -33.35 -46.17
CA PRO A 695 -15.16 -33.13 -45.10
C PRO A 695 -13.70 -33.16 -45.58
N THR A 696 -13.03 -32.01 -45.61
CA THR A 696 -11.60 -31.89 -45.97
C THR A 696 -10.71 -32.49 -44.87
N ILE A 697 -10.02 -33.59 -45.17
CA ILE A 697 -9.07 -34.23 -44.23
C ILE A 697 -7.67 -33.64 -44.41
N ALA A 698 -7.21 -32.83 -43.46
CA ALA A 698 -5.84 -32.32 -43.42
C ALA A 698 -4.87 -33.38 -42.88
N GLN A 699 -3.92 -33.83 -43.72
CA GLN A 699 -2.81 -34.69 -43.30
C GLN A 699 -1.58 -33.84 -42.93
N SER A 700 -0.89 -34.19 -41.84
CA SER A 700 0.31 -33.47 -41.39
C SER A 700 1.59 -33.97 -42.08
N ALA A 701 2.53 -33.07 -42.35
CA ALA A 701 3.71 -33.33 -43.18
C ALA A 701 4.61 -34.50 -42.71
N ARG A 702 4.59 -34.85 -41.41
CA ARG A 702 5.32 -36.01 -40.88
C ARG A 702 4.77 -37.35 -41.40
N SER A 703 3.49 -37.42 -41.76
CA SER A 703 2.90 -38.62 -42.36
C SER A 703 3.43 -38.89 -43.77
N TYR A 704 3.73 -37.84 -44.54
CA TYR A 704 4.23 -37.94 -45.91
C TYR A 704 5.70 -38.43 -45.95
N LEU A 705 6.53 -37.91 -45.04
CA LEU A 705 7.92 -38.35 -44.88
C LEU A 705 8.07 -39.82 -44.42
N GLN A 706 7.07 -40.36 -43.71
CA GLN A 706 7.05 -41.80 -43.39
C GLN A 706 6.60 -42.67 -44.58
N SER A 707 5.75 -42.18 -45.49
CA SER A 707 5.35 -42.95 -46.67
C SER A 707 6.43 -43.06 -47.75
N GLU A 708 7.35 -42.09 -47.87
CA GLU A 708 8.44 -42.14 -48.87
C GLU A 708 9.73 -42.85 -48.38
N ASN A 709 9.73 -43.39 -47.15
CA ASN A 709 10.68 -44.43 -46.69
C ASN A 709 12.18 -44.05 -46.76
N LEU A 710 12.51 -42.76 -46.61
CA LEU A 710 13.83 -42.17 -46.92
C LEU A 710 14.86 -42.08 -45.76
N SER A 711 14.59 -42.71 -44.60
CA SER A 711 15.41 -42.54 -43.37
C SER A 711 16.47 -43.63 -43.14
N SER A 712 17.56 -43.63 -43.92
CA SER A 712 18.62 -44.64 -43.83
C SER A 712 19.83 -44.25 -42.95
N GLN A 713 19.99 -44.94 -41.82
CA GLN A 713 21.23 -45.33 -41.12
C GLN A 713 22.41 -44.32 -40.97
N LYS A 714 22.78 -44.02 -39.71
CA LYS A 714 24.19 -43.99 -39.26
C LYS A 714 24.35 -44.62 -37.87
N THR A 715 25.52 -45.22 -37.60
CA THR A 715 25.74 -46.18 -36.50
C THR A 715 26.67 -45.66 -35.39
N LYS A 716 26.52 -46.20 -34.17
CA LYS A 716 27.40 -45.93 -33.03
C LYS A 716 28.74 -46.68 -33.13
N VAL A 717 29.83 -45.99 -32.80
CA VAL A 717 31.12 -46.59 -32.41
C VAL A 717 31.52 -46.01 -31.04
N LYS A 718 32.32 -46.75 -30.26
CA LYS A 718 32.57 -46.50 -28.83
C LYS A 718 33.99 -46.93 -28.45
N THR A 719 34.74 -46.06 -27.76
CA THR A 719 36.14 -46.32 -27.40
C THR A 719 36.47 -45.85 -25.98
N ARG A 720 37.44 -46.48 -25.32
CA ARG A 720 38.01 -46.13 -24.01
C ARG A 720 39.52 -46.44 -24.01
N ALA A 721 40.31 -45.54 -23.44
CA ALA A 721 41.57 -45.76 -22.71
C ALA A 721 41.81 -44.45 -21.92
N ASP A 722 41.97 -44.44 -20.60
CA ASP A 722 43.14 -44.90 -19.82
C ASP A 722 44.44 -44.17 -20.15
N HIS A 723 44.88 -43.31 -19.22
CA HIS A 723 46.27 -43.19 -18.77
C HIS A 723 46.31 -42.50 -17.38
N ALA A 724 47.28 -42.84 -16.54
CA ALA A 724 47.44 -42.36 -15.16
C ALA A 724 48.83 -41.71 -14.95
N SER A 725 49.22 -41.47 -13.68
CA SER A 725 50.57 -41.09 -13.18
C SER A 725 50.80 -39.57 -12.98
N ILE A 726 51.45 -39.02 -11.94
CA ILE A 726 51.85 -39.41 -10.56
C ILE A 726 52.25 -38.10 -9.79
N PHE A 727 52.67 -38.21 -8.52
CA PHE A 727 53.21 -37.17 -7.59
C PHE A 727 52.14 -36.47 -6.71
N SER A 728 51.85 -36.87 -5.45
CA SER A 728 52.66 -37.11 -4.22
C SER A 728 52.79 -35.85 -3.34
N ASN A 729 52.10 -35.79 -2.19
CA ASN A 729 52.62 -36.11 -0.83
C ASN A 729 53.22 -34.89 -0.09
N THR A 730 53.23 -34.80 1.25
CA THR A 730 52.56 -35.61 2.30
C THR A 730 51.41 -34.77 2.94
N ASP A 731 50.91 -34.86 4.19
CA ASP A 731 51.10 -35.75 5.35
C ASP A 731 49.83 -35.84 6.23
N LYS A 732 49.89 -36.60 7.35
CA LYS A 732 48.78 -36.76 8.32
C LYS A 732 49.26 -37.11 9.73
N GLU A 733 48.72 -36.41 10.73
CA GLU A 733 48.48 -36.96 12.08
C GLU A 733 46.98 -36.79 12.42
N LYS A 734 46.18 -37.79 12.81
CA LYS A 734 46.31 -39.03 13.61
C LYS A 734 46.18 -38.85 15.13
N GLU A 735 44.94 -38.87 15.59
CA GLU A 735 44.56 -39.43 16.90
C GLU A 735 43.60 -40.61 16.69
N LYS A 736 43.42 -41.46 17.71
CA LYS A 736 42.87 -42.84 17.56
C LYS A 736 41.47 -43.02 18.13
N LYS A 737 40.75 -44.03 17.61
CA LYS A 737 39.44 -44.45 18.10
C LYS A 737 39.53 -45.01 19.53
N GLY A 738 38.70 -44.50 20.43
CA GLY A 738 38.27 -45.22 21.64
C GLY A 738 36.88 -45.82 21.43
N LEU A 739 36.72 -47.12 21.68
CA LEU A 739 35.40 -47.73 21.92
C LEU A 739 35.14 -47.74 23.43
N LEU A 740 33.85 -47.79 23.81
CA LEU A 740 33.31 -47.87 25.19
C LEU A 740 33.21 -46.55 25.98
N SER A 741 32.20 -45.74 25.65
CA SER A 741 31.61 -44.74 26.56
C SER A 741 30.07 -44.72 26.51
N LYS A 742 29.45 -45.88 26.24
CA LYS A 742 28.00 -46.05 26.04
C LYS A 742 27.20 -46.05 27.35
N PHE A 743 27.36 -45.00 28.18
CA PHE A 743 26.45 -44.67 29.28
C PHE A 743 26.55 -43.18 29.71
N GLY A 744 26.65 -42.28 28.74
CA GLY A 744 26.44 -40.85 28.97
C GLY A 744 24.95 -40.50 28.86
N MET A 745 24.35 -39.99 29.93
CA MET A 745 23.11 -39.22 29.80
C MET A 745 23.43 -37.97 28.98
N SER A 746 22.89 -37.85 27.76
CA SER A 746 22.81 -36.54 27.14
C SER A 746 21.98 -35.65 28.05
N ARG A 747 22.57 -34.54 28.50
CA ARG A 747 21.73 -33.42 28.92
C ARG A 747 20.88 -33.09 27.70
N LYS A 748 19.57 -33.20 27.85
CA LYS A 748 18.62 -32.72 26.87
C LYS A 748 18.70 -31.20 26.92
N ASP A 749 19.59 -30.62 26.11
CA ASP A 749 19.61 -29.19 25.85
C ASP A 749 18.19 -28.81 25.44
N LYS A 750 17.55 -28.04 26.33
CA LYS A 750 16.10 -28.12 26.51
C LYS A 750 15.35 -27.09 25.67
N ASP A 751 16.12 -26.20 25.06
CA ASP A 751 15.70 -25.01 24.33
C ASP A 751 16.19 -25.13 22.89
N ALA A 752 15.71 -26.16 22.17
CA ALA A 752 15.81 -26.19 20.72
C ALA A 752 14.96 -25.02 20.17
N PRO A 753 15.54 -24.04 19.46
CA PRO A 753 14.83 -22.83 19.04
C PRO A 753 13.49 -23.12 18.35
N ALA A 754 12.46 -22.38 18.76
CA ALA A 754 11.06 -22.63 18.40
C ALA A 754 10.82 -22.74 16.88
N LYS A 755 11.59 -21.96 16.10
CA LYS A 755 11.67 -21.94 14.63
C LYS A 755 11.82 -23.35 14.01
N HIS A 756 12.69 -24.19 14.58
CA HIS A 756 13.00 -25.52 14.04
C HIS A 756 11.78 -26.46 14.07
N SER A 757 10.83 -26.22 14.98
CA SER A 757 9.59 -27.00 15.08
C SER A 757 8.67 -26.81 13.88
N TRP A 758 8.76 -25.65 13.20
CA TRP A 758 8.07 -25.37 11.95
C TRP A 758 8.86 -25.88 10.74
N PHE A 759 10.15 -25.53 10.62
CA PHE A 759 10.99 -25.93 9.47
C PHE A 759 11.01 -27.46 9.25
N SER A 760 11.12 -28.25 10.32
CA SER A 760 11.10 -29.72 10.27
C SER A 760 9.75 -30.35 9.86
N ARG A 761 8.70 -29.53 9.68
CA ARG A 761 7.35 -29.96 9.30
C ARG A 761 6.90 -29.45 7.93
N LEU A 762 7.68 -28.59 7.27
CA LEU A 762 7.33 -28.07 5.96
C LEU A 762 7.14 -29.22 4.95
N ARG A 763 5.95 -29.26 4.33
CA ARG A 763 5.65 -30.17 3.22
C ARG A 763 6.64 -29.92 2.06
N LYS A 764 6.88 -30.94 1.22
CA LYS A 764 7.92 -30.88 0.18
C LYS A 764 7.86 -29.61 -0.69
N LYS A 765 6.68 -29.21 -1.17
CA LYS A 765 6.53 -27.99 -2.00
C LYS A 765 6.88 -26.69 -1.22
N PRO A 766 6.30 -26.41 -0.04
CA PRO A 766 6.77 -25.33 0.85
C PRO A 766 8.27 -25.39 1.19
N LYS A 767 8.85 -26.58 1.37
CA LYS A 767 10.29 -26.75 1.57
C LYS A 767 11.08 -26.27 0.35
N ASP A 768 10.73 -26.74 -0.86
CA ASP A 768 11.34 -26.29 -2.12
C ASP A 768 11.24 -24.75 -2.28
N LEU A 769 10.11 -24.14 -1.90
CA LEU A 769 9.90 -22.69 -1.88
C LEU A 769 10.73 -21.96 -0.79
N MET A 770 10.96 -22.58 0.38
CA MET A 770 11.82 -22.01 1.42
C MET A 770 13.30 -22.03 1.00
N HIS A 771 13.74 -23.06 0.26
CA HIS A 771 15.08 -23.09 -0.34
C HIS A 771 15.30 -21.92 -1.32
N GLN A 772 14.26 -21.57 -2.09
CA GLN A 772 14.25 -20.42 -3.00
C GLN A 772 14.19 -19.08 -2.25
N LEU A 773 13.31 -18.94 -1.26
CA LEU A 773 13.18 -17.70 -0.47
C LEU A 773 14.50 -17.36 0.25
N LEU A 774 15.10 -18.35 0.93
CA LEU A 774 16.34 -18.15 1.69
C LEU A 774 17.60 -18.18 0.81
N ASN A 775 17.49 -18.37 -0.51
CA ASN A 775 18.62 -18.48 -1.46
C ASN A 775 19.67 -19.51 -0.97
N THR A 776 19.21 -20.72 -0.71
CA THR A 776 20.06 -21.78 -0.14
C THR A 776 20.86 -22.54 -1.20
N ALA A 777 21.96 -23.19 -0.81
CA ALA A 777 22.81 -23.97 -1.71
C ALA A 777 22.12 -25.14 -2.46
N GLU A 778 20.91 -25.54 -2.07
CA GLU A 778 20.10 -26.55 -2.80
C GLU A 778 19.22 -25.93 -3.91
N GLU A 779 19.14 -24.60 -4.02
CA GLU A 779 18.46 -23.91 -5.11
C GLU A 779 19.26 -24.05 -6.42
N LYS A 780 18.79 -24.91 -7.33
CA LYS A 780 19.43 -25.22 -8.63
C LYS A 780 19.70 -24.00 -9.52
N THR A 781 19.02 -22.90 -9.28
CA THR A 781 19.09 -21.62 -10.01
C THR A 781 19.96 -20.56 -9.34
N GLY A 782 20.53 -20.84 -8.16
CA GLY A 782 21.57 -20.02 -7.53
C GLY A 782 21.15 -18.60 -7.17
N GLY A 783 20.00 -18.42 -6.52
CA GLY A 783 19.52 -17.12 -6.03
C GLY A 783 18.95 -16.21 -7.10
N ARG A 784 18.44 -16.81 -8.18
CA ARG A 784 17.90 -16.10 -9.36
C ARG A 784 16.45 -16.48 -9.69
N SER A 785 15.90 -17.54 -9.09
CA SER A 785 14.52 -17.95 -9.40
C SER A 785 13.50 -16.97 -8.81
N GLU A 786 12.58 -16.49 -9.63
CA GLU A 786 11.49 -15.60 -9.24
C GLU A 786 10.32 -16.39 -8.65
N MET A 787 9.64 -15.83 -7.65
CA MET A 787 8.61 -16.55 -6.88
C MET A 787 7.24 -15.94 -7.11
N LYS A 788 6.21 -16.75 -7.43
CA LYS A 788 4.84 -16.23 -7.52
C LYS A 788 4.34 -15.81 -6.14
N TRP A 789 3.67 -14.66 -6.07
CA TRP A 789 3.09 -14.14 -4.82
C TRP A 789 2.16 -15.15 -4.14
N GLU A 790 1.38 -15.89 -4.92
CA GLU A 790 0.47 -16.92 -4.42
C GLU A 790 1.22 -18.12 -3.81
N ASP A 791 2.45 -18.39 -4.22
CA ASP A 791 3.31 -19.41 -3.61
C ASP A 791 4.05 -18.89 -2.37
N PHE A 792 4.41 -17.59 -2.34
CA PHE A 792 4.87 -16.90 -1.12
C PHE A 792 3.77 -16.86 -0.04
N LEU A 793 2.51 -16.57 -0.41
CA LEU A 793 1.35 -16.65 0.50
C LEU A 793 1.19 -18.05 1.11
N LYS A 794 1.29 -19.11 0.30
CA LYS A 794 1.24 -20.50 0.78
C LYS A 794 2.40 -20.81 1.73
N LEU A 795 3.61 -20.34 1.41
CA LEU A 795 4.79 -20.53 2.25
C LEU A 795 4.65 -19.87 3.62
N MET A 796 4.21 -18.61 3.66
CA MET A 796 3.95 -17.90 4.91
C MET A 796 2.84 -18.58 5.72
N HIS A 797 1.79 -19.09 5.07
CA HIS A 797 0.72 -19.80 5.75
C HIS A 797 1.14 -21.17 6.31
N GLU A 798 1.96 -21.94 5.60
CA GLU A 798 2.57 -23.19 6.09
C GLU A 798 3.60 -22.94 7.21
N MET A 799 4.14 -21.72 7.33
CA MET A 799 4.89 -21.22 8.49
C MET A 799 4.00 -20.66 9.62
N GLY A 800 2.68 -20.81 9.51
CA GLY A 800 1.70 -20.47 10.54
C GLY A 800 1.19 -19.03 10.53
N PHE A 801 1.60 -18.19 9.58
CA PHE A 801 1.11 -16.81 9.50
C PHE A 801 -0.36 -16.75 9.05
N GLN A 802 -1.05 -15.74 9.58
CA GLN A 802 -2.32 -15.26 9.06
C GLN A 802 -2.04 -13.98 8.26
N HIS A 803 -2.57 -13.86 7.05
CA HIS A 803 -2.48 -12.61 6.28
C HIS A 803 -3.83 -11.91 6.26
N ASP A 804 -3.82 -10.58 6.25
CA ASP A 804 -5.05 -9.80 6.14
C ASP A 804 -5.43 -9.62 4.67
N SER A 805 -6.42 -10.40 4.21
CA SER A 805 -6.95 -10.30 2.83
C SER A 805 -7.92 -9.12 2.62
N SER A 806 -8.12 -8.25 3.63
CA SER A 806 -9.02 -7.10 3.53
C SER A 806 -8.31 -5.76 3.30
N THR A 807 -6.97 -5.72 3.36
CA THR A 807 -6.18 -4.53 3.07
C THR A 807 -6.21 -4.22 1.56
N ALA A 808 -6.78 -3.08 1.18
CA ALA A 808 -6.88 -2.66 -0.23
C ALA A 808 -5.53 -2.14 -0.77
N GLY A 809 -5.25 -2.38 -2.05
CA GLY A 809 -3.97 -2.03 -2.70
C GLY A 809 -2.93 -3.15 -2.63
N SER A 810 -1.65 -2.84 -2.89
CA SER A 810 -0.61 -3.87 -2.93
C SER A 810 -0.10 -4.32 -1.55
N ARG A 811 -0.41 -3.60 -0.47
CA ARG A 811 0.27 -3.76 0.83
C ARG A 811 -0.42 -4.80 1.71
N VAL A 812 0.27 -5.89 2.05
CA VAL A 812 -0.29 -7.05 2.77
C VAL A 812 0.47 -7.29 4.08
N ARG A 813 -0.25 -7.30 5.20
CA ARG A 813 0.26 -7.59 6.54
C ARG A 813 0.19 -9.10 6.84
N PHE A 814 1.26 -9.63 7.43
CA PHE A 814 1.37 -11.00 7.91
C PHE A 814 1.51 -11.01 9.43
N ASP A 815 0.47 -11.48 10.12
CA ASP A 815 0.41 -11.66 11.56
C ASP A 815 1.00 -13.05 11.92
N PRO A 816 2.03 -13.14 12.79
CA PRO A 816 2.63 -14.42 13.18
C PRO A 816 1.72 -15.24 14.10
N PRO A 817 1.94 -16.56 14.19
CA PRO A 817 1.12 -17.46 15.01
C PRO A 817 1.21 -17.25 16.54
N ASP A 818 2.27 -16.60 17.04
CA ASP A 818 2.34 -16.14 18.43
C ASP A 818 2.17 -14.62 18.49
N LYS A 819 1.18 -14.13 19.26
CA LYS A 819 0.87 -12.71 19.42
C LYS A 819 2.02 -11.87 20.03
N ARG A 820 3.07 -12.50 20.55
CA ARG A 820 4.27 -11.83 21.07
C ARG A 820 5.28 -11.46 19.98
N ASP A 821 5.22 -12.12 18.83
CA ASP A 821 6.10 -11.86 17.70
C ASP A 821 5.52 -10.70 16.85
N LYS A 822 6.40 -9.90 16.23
CA LYS A 822 6.03 -8.74 15.40
C LYS A 822 5.27 -9.14 14.14
N SER A 823 4.36 -8.30 13.66
CA SER A 823 3.67 -8.51 12.36
C SER A 823 4.44 -7.79 11.25
N ILE A 824 4.81 -8.50 10.18
CA ILE A 824 5.58 -7.98 9.04
C ILE A 824 4.64 -7.54 7.91
N THR A 825 5.07 -6.65 7.02
CA THR A 825 4.25 -6.14 5.89
C THR A 825 5.05 -6.10 4.60
N PHE A 826 4.46 -6.57 3.50
CA PHE A 826 5.09 -6.62 2.18
C PHE A 826 4.17 -6.07 1.09
N HIS A 827 4.75 -5.46 0.07
CA HIS A 827 4.02 -5.07 -1.15
C HIS A 827 3.97 -6.21 -2.16
N LYS A 828 2.77 -6.69 -2.48
CA LYS A 828 2.47 -7.57 -3.60
C LYS A 828 3.07 -6.99 -4.91
N PRO A 829 3.67 -7.82 -5.77
CA PRO A 829 4.06 -7.40 -7.12
C PRO A 829 2.85 -7.07 -8.01
N HIS A 830 2.95 -5.98 -8.79
CA HIS A 830 1.96 -5.57 -9.78
C HIS A 830 2.66 -4.98 -11.03
N PRO A 831 2.07 -5.09 -12.24
CA PRO A 831 0.81 -5.81 -12.54
C PRO A 831 0.97 -7.33 -12.61
N ASP A 832 2.17 -7.84 -12.91
CA ASP A 832 2.49 -9.26 -12.70
C ASP A 832 2.66 -9.52 -11.20
N SER A 833 2.10 -10.63 -10.71
CA SER A 833 2.18 -11.08 -9.32
C SER A 833 3.47 -11.86 -9.01
N THR A 834 4.46 -11.84 -9.90
CA THR A 834 5.77 -12.49 -9.70
C THR A 834 6.75 -11.62 -8.91
N ILE A 835 7.26 -12.16 -7.81
CA ILE A 835 8.29 -11.53 -6.97
C ILE A 835 9.65 -11.72 -7.66
N LYS A 836 10.11 -10.66 -8.32
CA LYS A 836 11.45 -10.61 -8.95
C LYS A 836 12.57 -10.82 -7.93
N HIS A 837 13.67 -11.42 -8.38
CA HIS A 837 14.75 -11.91 -7.51
C HIS A 837 15.31 -10.87 -6.49
N VAL A 838 15.38 -9.57 -6.82
CA VAL A 838 15.83 -8.53 -5.88
C VAL A 838 14.82 -8.31 -4.75
N LYS A 839 13.52 -8.25 -5.08
CA LYS A 839 12.43 -8.09 -4.11
C LYS A 839 12.27 -9.35 -3.24
N LEU A 840 12.59 -10.54 -3.78
CA LEU A 840 12.65 -11.78 -3.00
C LEU A 840 13.81 -11.76 -1.99
N LYS A 841 14.99 -11.28 -2.38
CA LYS A 841 16.14 -11.07 -1.46
C LYS A 841 15.85 -10.05 -0.38
N GLN A 842 15.10 -8.99 -0.69
CA GLN A 842 14.59 -8.04 0.30
C GLN A 842 13.69 -8.76 1.32
N PHE A 843 12.63 -9.47 0.87
CA PHE A 843 11.73 -10.20 1.78
C PHE A 843 12.47 -11.20 2.67
N ALA A 844 13.46 -11.92 2.11
CA ALA A 844 14.30 -12.86 2.86
C ALA A 844 15.15 -12.18 3.93
N ARG A 845 15.70 -11.00 3.63
CA ARG A 845 16.45 -10.16 4.59
C ARG A 845 15.54 -9.63 5.68
N ASP A 846 14.36 -9.12 5.34
CA ASP A 846 13.41 -8.56 6.29
C ASP A 846 12.90 -9.68 7.24
N LEU A 847 12.55 -10.87 6.72
CA LEU A 847 12.22 -12.05 7.54
C LEU A 847 13.38 -12.51 8.44
N LYS A 848 14.63 -12.38 7.98
CA LYS A 848 15.82 -12.64 8.79
C LYS A 848 16.02 -11.59 9.89
N ASN A 849 15.73 -10.32 9.63
CA ASN A 849 15.82 -9.25 10.63
C ASN A 849 14.71 -9.35 11.69
N HIS A 850 13.48 -9.64 11.29
CA HIS A 850 12.33 -9.76 12.21
C HIS A 850 12.35 -11.07 13.02
N TYR A 851 12.52 -12.21 12.35
CA TYR A 851 12.30 -13.53 12.95
C TYR A 851 13.58 -14.35 13.10
N GLY A 852 14.72 -13.86 12.58
CA GLY A 852 16.01 -14.55 12.65
C GLY A 852 15.98 -15.87 11.90
N TRP A 853 15.27 -15.94 10.78
CA TRP A 853 15.30 -17.10 9.89
C TRP A 853 16.61 -17.08 9.10
N THR A 854 17.30 -18.22 9.07
CA THR A 854 18.60 -18.35 8.38
C THR A 854 18.63 -19.64 7.57
N GLU A 855 19.43 -19.65 6.50
CA GLU A 855 19.74 -20.88 5.75
C GLU A 855 20.22 -21.98 6.69
N GLU A 856 21.13 -21.68 7.63
CA GLU A 856 21.64 -22.65 8.58
C GLU A 856 20.52 -23.29 9.44
N ASP A 857 19.59 -22.48 9.96
CA ASP A 857 18.53 -22.96 10.86
C ASP A 857 17.45 -23.76 10.16
N PHE A 858 17.36 -23.61 8.83
CA PHE A 858 16.55 -24.42 7.95
C PHE A 858 17.28 -25.73 7.56
N LEU A 859 18.51 -25.63 7.04
CA LEU A 859 19.34 -26.78 6.62
C LEU A 859 19.66 -27.77 7.76
N LYS A 860 19.69 -27.33 9.03
CA LYS A 860 19.82 -28.22 10.21
C LYS A 860 18.68 -29.25 10.36
N HIS A 861 17.55 -29.06 9.67
CA HIS A 861 16.31 -29.85 9.84
C HIS A 861 15.65 -30.27 8.52
N VAL A 862 16.40 -30.17 7.42
CA VAL A 862 16.04 -30.52 6.05
C VAL A 862 16.49 -31.95 5.72
#